data_AF-A0A2M8WTQ0-F1
#
_entry.id   AF-A0A2M8WTQ0-F1
#
_cell.length_a   1.000
_cell.length_b   1.000
_cell.length_c   1.000
_cell.angle_alpha   90.00
_cell.angle_beta   90.00
_cell.angle_gamma   90.00
#
_symmetry.space_group_name_H-M   'P 1'
#
loop_
_entity.id
_entity.type
_entity.pdbx_description
1 polymer ?
#
loop_
_entity_poly.entity_id
_entity_poly.type
_entity_poly.pdbx_seq_one_letter_code
_entity_poly.pdbx_strand_id
1 'polypeptide(L)'
;MSAAARGPRERQTGRAGRVLVLTTGTAVLATAAVVAPVAALPAPAAHPVEPTVHRIAVPGTIDQRALGDPTALDVAAGHEPGTGVLRAPATSSVDGQRHVERDAAGPGASGTSSGTGEAGGELAVLGVKTLTAHFLVGGVTWEPGGPAVTEVDARLLEDGTWSEWFTLTVDDLGVSGERPGTDAMVTGGADGVQVRLVTADGTAPSDVRVDVVDPGTSAADATVGAGLEPAAPAASAQASTGYEIEPTIVTRAQWGADESRGSDWPQVSSRLQAMYVHHTVGTNDYSRSQSAAIVRGVYAFHTGSRGWPDIGYQFLVDRYGTIYQGRRDAIHDNPIGAQAGGYNSVTIGVSAMGNFESGQPTSALLTGIERVLAWKAYEYGLNPTGRTTLTTGSSTGSVPRHAPGTRVSVPVILGHRDTNGTACPGRYLYAKLPTIRAAVASRVAAAKRTYGMVRYTTAAPTVVAPTADQSPVQWSSTTTYRWKAVSGAARYQLLTRVSSRGNRTDLLDDRYWTVYKTVTGTAATVSTGYGDTRLVAVRAVDTRGRLGPPSTLSKATRPVASSSVARAGTWTTSGGGWATTSSGARLSVSGLLDVRQVVVRARTGPGTGPIEVRAGSARLGVLDPSTLPTSSDRALVLPLASPVSGTISVVALDGRSKHVLALAFPRTVGHGVGVSRTARPAAPASTLTSAARSALGTSRTFTWRAVTGASRYEVWSRAASGARALPGTWTYRGSTTHASYALATSTAGATYQVRVRAVGAGGSGATTQLPSVTTPVAWSQVVQTGGWSRSTSSLYLRGGAYVTTAAGARLRVSGPTVGRVRLHLTTAPGQGRLSVLVGGHRVATLWTSSTSTRWQTFLDVRTRYHGTVEVRTLDRRPVRISAVVLLRS
;
A
#
# COMPACT_ATOMS: atom_id res chain seq x y z
N MET A 1 46.30 -77.00 -43.40
CA MET A 1 47.66 -76.66 -42.94
C MET A 1 47.59 -75.38 -42.10
N SER A 2 48.10 -75.47 -40.87
CA SER A 2 48.50 -74.47 -39.86
C SER A 2 47.63 -73.24 -39.50
N ALA A 3 47.05 -73.38 -38.30
CA ALA A 3 46.92 -72.46 -37.14
C ALA A 3 47.26 -70.96 -37.24
N ALA A 4 46.39 -70.11 -36.64
CA ALA A 4 46.71 -69.19 -35.53
C ALA A 4 45.49 -68.40 -34.98
N ALA A 5 45.34 -68.42 -33.65
CA ALA A 5 45.07 -67.32 -32.71
C ALA A 5 43.76 -66.46 -32.68
N ARG A 6 43.28 -66.32 -31.42
CA ARG A 6 42.43 -65.29 -30.75
C ARG A 6 40.89 -65.34 -30.95
N GLY A 7 40.17 -65.41 -29.80
CA GLY A 7 38.70 -65.47 -29.65
C GLY A 7 38.00 -64.10 -29.71
N PRO A 8 36.89 -63.83 -28.98
CA PRO A 8 36.01 -64.67 -28.14
C PRO A 8 34.50 -64.58 -28.52
N ARG A 9 33.63 -65.48 -28.00
CA ARG A 9 32.14 -65.38 -27.95
C ARG A 9 31.57 -66.56 -27.13
N GLU A 10 30.78 -66.35 -26.07
CA GLU A 10 29.31 -66.15 -25.95
C GLU A 10 28.60 -67.38 -25.33
N ARG A 11 27.69 -67.08 -24.38
CA ARG A 11 26.39 -67.72 -24.05
C ARG A 11 26.26 -69.05 -23.26
N GLN A 12 25.47 -68.90 -22.17
CA GLN A 12 24.28 -69.66 -21.71
C GLN A 12 24.23 -71.19 -21.76
N THR A 13 23.74 -71.79 -20.68
CA THR A 13 22.57 -72.73 -20.54
C THR A 13 22.69 -73.47 -19.18
N GLY A 14 21.64 -73.94 -18.48
CA GLY A 14 20.19 -73.96 -18.67
C GLY A 14 19.49 -74.86 -17.62
N ARG A 15 18.14 -74.95 -17.71
CA ARG A 15 17.20 -76.07 -17.37
C ARG A 15 17.16 -76.63 -15.92
N ALA A 16 16.09 -77.18 -15.34
CA ALA A 16 14.71 -77.58 -15.67
C ALA A 16 13.90 -77.62 -14.33
N GLY A 17 12.57 -77.49 -14.23
CA GLY A 17 11.58 -78.55 -14.50
C GLY A 17 10.53 -78.57 -13.36
N ARG A 18 9.23 -78.65 -13.72
CA ARG A 18 8.01 -78.42 -12.90
C ARG A 18 7.56 -79.62 -12.06
N VAL A 19 6.86 -79.38 -10.93
CA VAL A 19 5.64 -80.11 -10.49
C VAL A 19 4.70 -79.16 -9.74
N LEU A 20 3.40 -79.27 -10.04
CA LEU A 20 2.26 -78.45 -9.59
C LEU A 20 1.43 -79.24 -8.55
N VAL A 21 0.99 -78.60 -7.46
CA VAL A 21 -0.13 -79.10 -6.63
C VAL A 21 -1.11 -77.93 -6.41
N LEU A 22 -2.37 -78.16 -6.81
CA LEU A 22 -3.50 -77.24 -6.69
C LEU A 22 -3.96 -77.10 -5.23
N THR A 23 -4.31 -75.87 -4.84
CA THR A 23 -5.33 -75.60 -3.82
C THR A 23 -6.25 -74.49 -4.31
N THR A 24 -7.55 -74.71 -4.17
CA THR A 24 -8.66 -73.90 -4.68
C THR A 24 -8.86 -72.63 -3.86
N GLY A 25 -9.06 -71.50 -4.53
CA GLY A 25 -9.43 -70.22 -3.93
C GLY A 25 -10.17 -69.35 -4.93
N THR A 26 -11.42 -69.03 -4.60
CA THR A 26 -12.45 -68.30 -5.36
C THR A 26 -11.96 -66.95 -5.90
N ALA A 27 -12.15 -66.71 -7.20
CA ALA A 27 -11.84 -65.45 -7.88
C ALA A 27 -13.05 -64.51 -7.90
N VAL A 28 -12.88 -63.30 -7.35
CA VAL A 28 -13.72 -62.14 -7.64
C VAL A 28 -12.99 -61.31 -8.71
N LEU A 29 -13.54 -61.28 -9.92
CA LEU A 29 -13.02 -60.48 -11.04
C LEU A 29 -13.42 -59.01 -10.85
N ALA A 30 -12.46 -58.18 -10.44
CA ALA A 30 -12.53 -56.73 -10.61
C ALA A 30 -11.76 -56.36 -11.88
N THR A 31 -12.48 -55.89 -12.90
CA THR A 31 -11.92 -55.32 -14.14
C THR A 31 -11.25 -53.98 -13.83
N ALA A 32 -9.94 -54.00 -13.61
CA ALA A 32 -9.13 -52.79 -13.58
C ALA A 32 -8.89 -52.31 -15.03
N ALA A 33 -9.57 -51.22 -15.41
CA ALA A 33 -9.21 -50.46 -16.60
C ALA A 33 -7.83 -49.84 -16.38
N VAL A 34 -6.82 -50.33 -17.09
CA VAL A 34 -5.49 -49.72 -17.14
C VAL A 34 -5.61 -48.43 -17.96
N VAL A 35 -5.78 -47.30 -17.28
CA VAL A 35 -5.55 -45.98 -17.88
C VAL A 35 -4.05 -45.78 -17.94
N ALA A 36 -3.45 -45.97 -19.13
CA ALA A 36 -2.07 -45.58 -19.35
C ALA A 36 -1.94 -44.06 -19.09
N PRO A 37 -0.93 -43.59 -18.34
CA PRO A 37 -0.70 -42.17 -18.19
C PRO A 37 -0.37 -41.60 -19.57
N VAL A 38 -1.25 -40.73 -20.07
CA VAL A 38 -0.92 -39.89 -21.23
C VAL A 38 0.25 -39.02 -20.80
N ALA A 39 1.45 -39.33 -21.30
CA ALA A 39 2.59 -38.45 -21.16
C ALA A 39 2.23 -37.13 -21.85
N ALA A 40 1.97 -36.08 -21.07
CA ALA A 40 1.82 -34.75 -21.62
C ALA A 40 3.11 -34.41 -22.37
N LEU A 41 3.01 -34.20 -23.68
CA LEU A 41 4.12 -33.65 -24.46
C LEU A 41 4.57 -32.34 -23.78
N PRO A 42 5.89 -32.08 -23.67
CA PRO A 42 6.36 -30.85 -23.06
C PRO A 42 5.78 -29.67 -23.83
N ALA A 43 5.12 -28.77 -23.11
CA ALA A 43 4.63 -27.52 -23.68
C ALA A 43 5.79 -26.81 -24.42
N PRO A 44 5.57 -26.29 -25.64
CA PRO A 44 6.59 -25.54 -26.35
C PRO A 44 7.08 -24.38 -25.46
N ALA A 45 8.39 -24.22 -25.36
CA ALA A 45 8.97 -23.13 -24.58
C ALA A 45 8.53 -21.79 -25.17
N ALA A 46 7.98 -20.92 -24.33
CA ALA A 46 7.77 -19.53 -24.71
C ALA A 46 9.14 -18.88 -24.94
N HIS A 47 9.42 -18.48 -26.17
CA HIS A 47 10.57 -17.66 -26.51
C HIS A 47 10.15 -16.18 -26.54
N PRO A 48 11.06 -15.25 -26.22
CA PRO A 48 10.83 -13.82 -26.44
C PRO A 48 10.37 -13.56 -27.88
N VAL A 49 9.28 -12.82 -28.04
CA VAL A 49 8.78 -12.40 -29.35
C VAL A 49 9.01 -10.91 -29.49
N GLU A 50 9.72 -10.50 -30.54
CA GLU A 50 9.92 -9.09 -30.85
C GLU A 50 8.66 -8.52 -31.54
N PRO A 51 8.00 -7.51 -30.95
CA PRO A 51 6.81 -6.88 -31.51
C PRO A 51 7.16 -5.75 -32.49
N THR A 52 6.31 -5.56 -33.49
CA THR A 52 6.42 -4.46 -34.47
C THR A 52 5.56 -3.29 -34.03
N VAL A 53 6.13 -2.07 -34.07
CA VAL A 53 5.41 -0.83 -33.75
C VAL A 53 5.35 0.05 -35.01
N HIS A 54 4.15 0.30 -35.51
CA HIS A 54 3.90 1.20 -36.62
C HIS A 54 3.44 2.56 -36.09
N ARG A 55 4.09 3.63 -36.55
CA ARG A 55 3.83 5.00 -36.10
C ARG A 55 3.09 5.75 -37.20
N ILE A 56 1.83 6.08 -36.95
CA ILE A 56 0.93 6.67 -37.93
C ILE A 56 0.75 8.13 -37.58
N ALA A 57 1.26 9.04 -38.40
CA ALA A 57 1.09 10.47 -38.18
C ALA A 57 -0.38 10.85 -38.30
N VAL A 58 -0.88 11.62 -37.33
CA VAL A 58 -2.21 12.24 -37.38
C VAL A 58 -1.99 13.70 -37.74
N PRO A 59 -2.52 14.20 -38.87
CA PRO A 59 -2.41 15.61 -39.22
C PRO A 59 -2.91 16.47 -38.05
N GLY A 60 -2.13 17.48 -37.65
CA GLY A 60 -2.47 18.41 -36.56
C GLY A 60 -3.57 19.41 -36.92
N THR A 61 -4.56 18.98 -37.71
CA THR A 61 -5.69 19.78 -38.18
C THR A 61 -6.97 18.96 -38.10
N ILE A 62 -8.11 19.64 -38.04
CA ILE A 62 -9.44 19.02 -38.07
C ILE A 62 -9.80 18.67 -39.53
N ASP A 63 -10.07 17.40 -39.85
CA ASP A 63 -10.68 17.07 -41.14
C ASP A 63 -12.14 17.54 -41.19
N GLN A 64 -12.41 18.54 -42.02
CA GLN A 64 -13.72 19.20 -42.14
C GLN A 64 -14.82 18.25 -42.66
N ARG A 65 -14.48 17.18 -43.40
CA ARG A 65 -15.46 16.18 -43.85
C ARG A 65 -15.91 15.31 -42.68
N ALA A 66 -14.96 14.89 -41.85
CA ALA A 66 -15.25 14.12 -40.64
C ALA A 66 -15.95 14.95 -39.55
N LEU A 67 -15.80 16.28 -39.57
CA LEU A 67 -16.47 17.19 -38.64
C LEU A 67 -17.99 17.30 -38.89
N GLY A 68 -18.41 17.32 -40.17
CA GLY A 68 -19.82 17.40 -40.55
C GLY A 68 -20.57 16.06 -40.42
N ASP A 69 -19.88 14.95 -40.63
CA ASP A 69 -20.37 13.60 -40.40
C ASP A 69 -19.16 12.67 -40.18
N PRO A 70 -18.96 12.12 -38.95
CA PRO A 70 -17.87 11.20 -38.67
C PRO A 70 -17.88 9.95 -39.55
N THR A 71 -19.03 9.55 -40.10
CA THR A 71 -19.22 8.42 -41.02
C THR A 71 -19.15 8.83 -42.50
N ALA A 72 -19.07 10.12 -42.85
CA ALA A 72 -19.00 10.58 -44.25
C ALA A 72 -17.72 10.13 -44.99
N LEU A 73 -16.75 9.56 -44.26
CA LEU A 73 -15.55 8.95 -44.82
C LEU A 73 -15.67 7.41 -44.96
N ASP A 74 -16.84 6.82 -44.72
CA ASP A 74 -17.12 5.43 -45.04
C ASP A 74 -17.40 5.28 -46.53
N VAL A 75 -16.36 4.94 -47.29
CA VAL A 75 -16.51 4.56 -48.70
C VAL A 75 -17.26 3.22 -48.75
N ALA A 76 -18.31 3.16 -49.57
CA ALA A 76 -18.98 1.91 -49.93
C ALA A 76 -17.95 0.88 -50.43
N ALA A 77 -18.13 -0.39 -50.06
CA ALA A 77 -17.24 -1.47 -50.42
C ALA A 77 -16.87 -1.46 -51.93
N GLY A 78 -15.58 -1.23 -52.22
CA GLY A 78 -14.98 -1.43 -53.54
C GLY A 78 -14.27 -0.21 -54.13
N HIS A 79 -12.96 -0.07 -53.88
CA HIS A 79 -11.95 0.32 -54.86
C HIS A 79 -10.53 0.19 -54.29
N GLU A 80 -9.73 -0.68 -54.91
CA GLU A 80 -8.27 -0.83 -54.73
C GLU A 80 -7.49 0.32 -55.41
N PRO A 81 -6.21 0.48 -55.05
CA PRO A 81 -5.17 0.48 -56.09
C PRO A 81 -4.00 -0.49 -55.80
N GLY A 82 -3.68 -1.34 -56.81
CA GLY A 82 -2.63 -2.37 -56.84
C GLY A 82 -1.17 -1.85 -56.73
N THR A 83 -0.11 -2.68 -56.74
CA THR A 83 0.16 -3.92 -57.50
C THR A 83 1.25 -4.78 -56.84
N GLY A 84 1.19 -6.13 -56.88
CA GLY A 84 2.37 -6.97 -56.58
C GLY A 84 2.26 -8.49 -56.27
N VAL A 85 1.54 -9.29 -57.08
CA VAL A 85 1.85 -10.71 -57.46
C VAL A 85 1.85 -11.87 -56.41
N LEU A 86 0.76 -12.68 -56.50
CA LEU A 86 0.59 -14.17 -56.42
C LEU A 86 0.94 -14.90 -55.10
N ARG A 87 0.10 -15.80 -54.53
CA ARG A 87 -0.59 -16.96 -55.16
C ARG A 87 -1.67 -17.54 -54.20
N ALA A 88 -2.86 -17.87 -54.72
CA ALA A 88 -3.96 -18.50 -53.97
C ALA A 88 -3.75 -20.01 -53.72
N PRO A 89 -4.58 -20.63 -52.86
CA PRO A 89 -5.36 -21.76 -53.37
C PRO A 89 -6.87 -21.71 -53.04
N ALA A 90 -7.63 -21.94 -54.11
CA ALA A 90 -8.96 -22.55 -54.27
C ALA A 90 -9.95 -22.58 -53.09
N THR A 91 -11.07 -21.88 -53.27
CA THR A 91 -12.37 -22.22 -52.68
C THR A 91 -13.29 -22.81 -53.75
N SER A 92 -13.92 -23.92 -53.42
CA SER A 92 -15.08 -24.46 -54.12
C SER A 92 -16.33 -23.67 -53.74
N SER A 93 -17.13 -23.34 -54.76
CA SER A 93 -18.45 -22.72 -54.70
C SER A 93 -19.46 -23.51 -53.86
N VAL A 94 -20.48 -22.82 -53.35
CA VAL A 94 -21.89 -23.06 -53.69
C VAL A 94 -22.74 -21.87 -53.21
N ASP A 95 -23.62 -21.48 -54.12
CA ASP A 95 -24.62 -20.41 -54.13
C ASP A 95 -25.75 -20.63 -53.11
N GLY A 96 -26.40 -19.55 -52.69
CA GLY A 96 -27.48 -19.57 -51.70
C GLY A 96 -28.09 -18.20 -51.44
N GLN A 97 -28.80 -17.66 -52.45
CA GLN A 97 -29.72 -16.53 -52.28
C GLN A 97 -30.70 -16.73 -51.12
N ARG A 98 -31.01 -15.66 -50.37
CA ARG A 98 -32.39 -15.21 -50.10
C ARG A 98 -32.48 -13.87 -49.35
N HIS A 99 -33.23 -12.97 -50.00
CA HIS A 99 -34.20 -12.00 -49.49
C HIS A 99 -33.87 -11.06 -48.31
N VAL A 100 -33.76 -9.80 -48.69
CA VAL A 100 -33.92 -8.58 -47.89
C VAL A 100 -35.42 -8.36 -47.60
N GLU A 101 -35.76 -8.13 -46.34
CA GLU A 101 -37.01 -7.49 -45.94
C GLU A 101 -36.65 -6.18 -45.21
N ARG A 102 -37.14 -5.07 -45.77
CA ARG A 102 -37.00 -3.71 -45.23
C ARG A 102 -38.12 -3.49 -44.25
N ASP A 103 -37.84 -2.83 -43.12
CA ASP A 103 -38.82 -1.95 -42.51
C ASP A 103 -38.16 -0.72 -41.88
N ALA A 104 -38.89 0.38 -42.03
CA ALA A 104 -38.40 1.75 -42.08
C ALA A 104 -38.28 2.46 -40.72
N ALA A 105 -37.44 3.49 -40.72
CA ALA A 105 -37.20 4.44 -39.64
C ALA A 105 -38.37 5.41 -39.38
N GLY A 106 -38.43 5.92 -38.15
CA GLY A 106 -39.11 7.16 -37.77
C GLY A 106 -38.21 7.99 -36.82
N PRO A 107 -38.07 9.33 -37.00
CA PRO A 107 -37.05 10.12 -36.31
C PRO A 107 -37.58 10.92 -35.09
N GLY A 108 -36.66 11.19 -34.15
CA GLY A 108 -36.61 12.45 -33.41
C GLY A 108 -37.12 12.46 -31.96
N ALA A 109 -36.18 12.64 -31.02
CA ALA A 109 -36.37 13.48 -29.83
C ALA A 109 -35.01 13.79 -29.18
N SER A 110 -34.55 15.02 -29.40
CA SER A 110 -33.44 15.69 -28.75
C SER A 110 -33.75 15.93 -27.26
N GLY A 111 -32.92 15.37 -26.38
CA GLY A 111 -32.95 15.64 -24.94
C GLY A 111 -31.81 16.56 -24.53
N THR A 112 -32.12 17.82 -24.28
CA THR A 112 -31.25 18.82 -23.67
C THR A 112 -31.02 18.50 -22.18
N SER A 113 -29.77 18.30 -21.77
CA SER A 113 -29.39 18.35 -20.35
C SER A 113 -28.61 19.64 -20.06
N SER A 114 -29.23 20.50 -19.25
CA SER A 114 -28.67 21.73 -18.70
C SER A 114 -27.45 21.46 -17.81
N GLY A 115 -26.30 22.00 -18.22
CA GLY A 115 -25.02 21.87 -17.51
C GLY A 115 -24.87 22.81 -16.31
N THR A 116 -24.25 22.28 -15.26
CA THR A 116 -23.43 23.05 -14.31
C THR A 116 -22.00 23.11 -14.87
N GLY A 117 -21.46 24.31 -15.06
CA GLY A 117 -20.27 24.57 -15.86
C GLY A 117 -19.00 23.84 -15.43
N GLU A 118 -18.50 23.00 -16.34
CA GLU A 118 -17.07 22.77 -16.54
C GLU A 118 -16.65 23.58 -17.78
N ALA A 119 -15.48 24.20 -17.75
CA ALA A 119 -14.92 24.89 -18.91
C ALA A 119 -14.71 23.87 -20.04
N GLY A 120 -15.56 23.92 -21.07
CA GLY A 120 -15.47 23.00 -22.21
C GLY A 120 -14.24 23.32 -23.05
N GLY A 121 -13.37 22.32 -23.25
CA GLY A 121 -12.26 22.40 -24.20
C GLY A 121 -12.74 22.43 -25.65
N GLU A 122 -11.85 22.79 -26.56
CA GLU A 122 -12.13 22.88 -28.00
C GLU A 122 -11.43 21.74 -28.76
N LEU A 123 -12.14 21.19 -29.77
CA LEU A 123 -11.60 20.12 -30.62
C LEU A 123 -10.34 20.62 -31.33
N ALA A 124 -9.22 19.95 -31.11
CA ALA A 124 -7.93 20.35 -31.64
C ALA A 124 -7.48 19.47 -32.82
N VAL A 125 -7.84 18.19 -32.79
CA VAL A 125 -7.47 17.21 -33.82
C VAL A 125 -8.65 16.28 -34.11
N LEU A 126 -8.91 16.04 -35.39
CA LEU A 126 -9.78 14.96 -35.86
C LEU A 126 -9.07 14.23 -36.99
N GLY A 127 -8.53 13.05 -36.68
CA GLY A 127 -7.76 12.25 -37.63
C GLY A 127 -8.60 11.74 -38.79
N VAL A 128 -7.95 11.54 -39.93
CA VAL A 128 -8.55 10.84 -41.09
C VAL A 128 -8.77 9.36 -40.77
N LYS A 129 -9.76 8.74 -41.42
CA LYS A 129 -9.92 7.27 -41.43
C LYS A 129 -8.59 6.65 -41.88
N THR A 130 -7.92 5.97 -40.96
CA THR A 130 -6.59 5.40 -41.23
C THR A 130 -6.69 3.89 -41.19
N LEU A 131 -6.57 3.26 -42.36
CA LEU A 131 -6.42 1.81 -42.48
C LEU A 131 -4.99 1.42 -42.09
N THR A 132 -4.87 0.30 -41.42
CA THR A 132 -3.62 -0.22 -40.87
C THR A 132 -3.48 -1.69 -41.22
N ALA A 133 -2.27 -2.24 -41.09
CA ALA A 133 -2.15 -3.68 -40.89
C ALA A 133 -2.90 -4.09 -39.60
N HIS A 134 -3.29 -5.36 -39.51
CA HIS A 134 -3.87 -5.89 -38.27
C HIS A 134 -2.96 -5.59 -37.08
N PHE A 135 -3.50 -4.96 -36.05
CA PHE A 135 -2.80 -4.70 -34.80
C PHE A 135 -3.66 -5.15 -33.63
N LEU A 136 -3.02 -5.53 -32.50
CA LEU A 136 -3.72 -5.97 -31.28
C LEU A 136 -3.73 -4.91 -30.17
N VAL A 137 -2.80 -3.95 -30.24
CA VAL A 137 -2.69 -2.88 -29.26
C VAL A 137 -2.36 -1.57 -29.96
N GLY A 138 -2.91 -0.46 -29.48
CA GLY A 138 -2.50 0.85 -29.93
C GLY A 138 -2.58 1.92 -28.85
N GLY A 139 -2.26 3.15 -29.21
CA GLY A 139 -2.54 4.32 -28.40
C GLY A 139 -2.10 5.60 -29.09
N VAL A 140 -2.46 6.74 -28.52
CA VAL A 140 -2.18 8.05 -29.10
C VAL A 140 -1.05 8.72 -28.31
N THR A 141 -0.06 9.27 -29.03
CA THR A 141 1.07 9.97 -28.42
C THR A 141 1.35 11.30 -29.13
N TRP A 142 2.05 12.21 -28.45
CA TRP A 142 2.42 13.53 -28.98
C TRP A 142 3.73 14.02 -28.37
N GLU A 143 4.36 15.05 -28.95
CA GLU A 143 5.59 15.63 -28.41
C GLU A 143 5.34 16.40 -27.10
N PRO A 144 6.25 16.32 -26.12
CA PRO A 144 6.16 17.10 -24.89
C PRO A 144 6.33 18.60 -25.15
N GLY A 145 5.75 19.42 -24.25
CA GLY A 145 5.90 20.88 -24.26
C GLY A 145 4.83 21.65 -25.05
N GLY A 146 3.85 20.96 -25.63
CA GLY A 146 2.69 21.54 -26.31
C GLY A 146 1.49 21.86 -25.38
N PRO A 147 0.33 22.21 -25.96
CA PRO A 147 -0.91 22.44 -25.22
C PRO A 147 -1.34 21.19 -24.44
N ALA A 148 -2.03 21.41 -23.31
CA ALA A 148 -2.55 20.33 -22.49
C ALA A 148 -3.72 19.63 -23.20
N VAL A 149 -3.54 18.35 -23.51
CA VAL A 149 -4.60 17.47 -24.02
C VAL A 149 -5.52 17.08 -22.88
N THR A 150 -6.81 17.39 -23.00
CA THR A 150 -7.81 17.16 -21.95
C THR A 150 -8.65 15.92 -22.21
N GLU A 151 -8.83 15.54 -23.47
CA GLU A 151 -9.60 14.38 -23.88
C GLU A 151 -9.01 13.79 -25.16
N VAL A 152 -9.01 12.46 -25.23
CA VAL A 152 -8.65 11.71 -26.43
C VAL A 152 -9.69 10.62 -26.61
N ASP A 153 -10.34 10.58 -27.76
CA ASP A 153 -11.23 9.49 -28.13
C ASP A 153 -10.71 8.74 -29.35
N ALA A 154 -11.03 7.46 -29.41
CA ALA A 154 -10.75 6.60 -30.53
C ALA A 154 -11.97 5.77 -30.92
N ARG A 155 -12.00 5.32 -32.17
CA ARG A 155 -12.82 4.21 -32.63
C ARG A 155 -11.99 3.29 -33.52
N LEU A 156 -12.38 2.02 -33.56
CA LEU A 156 -11.64 0.94 -34.23
C LEU A 156 -12.49 0.35 -35.35
N LEU A 157 -11.85 -0.01 -36.47
CA LEU A 157 -12.45 -0.81 -37.52
C LEU A 157 -12.05 -2.28 -37.27
N GLU A 158 -13.03 -3.13 -37.02
CA GLU A 158 -12.86 -4.57 -36.81
C GLU A 158 -13.90 -5.32 -37.64
N ASP A 159 -13.47 -6.31 -38.42
CA ASP A 159 -14.35 -7.11 -39.28
C ASP A 159 -15.28 -6.26 -40.17
N GLY A 160 -14.73 -5.16 -40.71
CA GLY A 160 -15.45 -4.22 -41.58
C GLY A 160 -16.46 -3.30 -40.86
N THR A 161 -16.52 -3.33 -39.52
CA THR A 161 -17.45 -2.52 -38.72
C THR A 161 -16.69 -1.56 -37.80
N TRP A 162 -17.10 -0.29 -37.79
CA TRP A 162 -16.57 0.67 -36.82
C TRP A 162 -17.21 0.48 -35.45
N SER A 163 -16.40 0.52 -34.41
CA SER A 163 -16.89 0.66 -33.05
C SER A 163 -17.54 2.04 -32.83
N GLU A 164 -18.37 2.13 -31.80
CA GLU A 164 -18.67 3.40 -31.15
C GLU A 164 -17.37 4.09 -30.68
N TRP A 165 -17.42 5.41 -30.51
CA TRP A 165 -16.30 6.16 -29.93
C TRP A 165 -16.12 5.80 -28.45
N PHE A 166 -14.87 5.68 -28.02
CA PHE A 166 -14.51 5.48 -26.63
C PHE A 166 -13.31 6.35 -26.24
N THR A 167 -13.32 6.80 -24.99
CA THR A 167 -12.30 7.68 -24.43
C THR A 167 -11.09 6.89 -23.94
N LEU A 168 -9.90 7.41 -24.25
CA LEU A 168 -8.61 6.93 -23.77
C LEU A 168 -8.12 7.85 -22.64
N THR A 169 -7.69 7.28 -21.51
CA THR A 169 -7.09 8.07 -20.43
C THR A 169 -5.76 8.64 -20.90
N VAL A 170 -5.50 9.92 -20.60
CA VAL A 170 -4.16 10.51 -20.71
C VAL A 170 -3.38 10.19 -19.44
N ASP A 171 -2.23 9.54 -19.59
CA ASP A 171 -1.40 9.10 -18.48
C ASP A 171 0.01 9.65 -18.60
N ASP A 172 0.72 9.74 -17.48
CA ASP A 172 2.14 10.07 -17.45
C ASP A 172 2.89 9.30 -16.36
N LEU A 173 4.18 9.11 -16.61
CA LEU A 173 5.11 8.60 -15.64
C LEU A 173 6.04 9.63 -15.03
N GLY A 174 6.24 10.76 -15.70
CA GLY A 174 7.24 11.75 -15.32
C GLY A 174 8.66 11.20 -15.37
N VAL A 175 8.91 10.19 -16.22
CA VAL A 175 10.27 9.65 -16.44
C VAL A 175 10.96 10.43 -17.56
N SER A 176 12.29 10.58 -17.44
CA SER A 176 13.08 11.28 -18.46
C SER A 176 12.97 10.58 -19.80
N GLY A 177 12.68 11.35 -20.86
CA GLY A 177 12.52 10.81 -22.22
C GLY A 177 11.16 10.15 -22.47
N GLU A 178 10.22 10.22 -21.52
CA GLU A 178 8.84 9.82 -21.78
C GLU A 178 8.21 10.67 -22.88
N ARG A 179 7.46 10.01 -23.75
CA ARG A 179 6.54 10.66 -24.67
C ARG A 179 5.13 10.70 -24.06
N PRO A 180 4.52 11.90 -23.90
CA PRO A 180 3.12 12.02 -23.49
C PRO A 180 2.16 11.24 -24.40
N GLY A 181 1.07 10.74 -23.82
CA GLY A 181 0.15 9.89 -24.54
C GLY A 181 -0.91 9.25 -23.67
N THR A 182 -1.66 8.34 -24.27
CA THR A 182 -2.77 7.65 -23.62
C THR A 182 -2.38 6.33 -22.94
N ASP A 183 -3.34 5.73 -22.24
CA ASP A 183 -3.42 4.28 -21.98
C ASP A 183 -3.37 3.48 -23.30
N ALA A 184 -2.97 2.20 -23.19
CA ALA A 184 -2.91 1.27 -24.32
C ALA A 184 -4.28 0.66 -24.61
N MET A 185 -4.86 0.89 -25.79
CA MET A 185 -6.13 0.28 -26.22
C MET A 185 -5.92 -1.13 -26.77
N VAL A 186 -6.81 -2.06 -26.41
CA VAL A 186 -6.78 -3.46 -26.87
C VAL A 186 -7.75 -3.69 -28.02
N THR A 187 -7.37 -4.48 -29.01
CA THR A 187 -8.22 -4.82 -30.16
C THR A 187 -8.29 -6.35 -30.35
N GLY A 188 -9.22 -6.81 -31.17
CA GLY A 188 -9.38 -8.20 -31.62
C GLY A 188 -8.58 -8.50 -32.88
N GLY A 189 -7.85 -7.51 -33.39
CA GLY A 189 -7.17 -7.52 -34.69
C GLY A 189 -7.66 -6.40 -35.60
N ALA A 190 -7.83 -5.19 -35.06
CA ALA A 190 -8.30 -4.04 -35.85
C ALA A 190 -7.39 -3.75 -37.05
N ASP A 191 -8.00 -3.36 -38.16
CA ASP A 191 -7.36 -2.98 -39.43
C ASP A 191 -7.62 -1.50 -39.77
N GLY A 192 -8.20 -0.75 -38.84
CA GLY A 192 -8.34 0.68 -38.95
C GLY A 192 -8.56 1.37 -37.61
N VAL A 193 -8.18 2.65 -37.57
CA VAL A 193 -8.31 3.49 -36.39
C VAL A 193 -8.65 4.92 -36.80
N GLN A 194 -9.44 5.58 -35.96
CA GLN A 194 -9.65 7.01 -36.03
C GLN A 194 -9.58 7.60 -34.63
N VAL A 195 -8.98 8.79 -34.50
CA VAL A 195 -8.77 9.47 -33.22
C VAL A 195 -9.21 10.91 -33.28
N ARG A 196 -9.65 11.45 -32.15
CA ARG A 196 -9.88 12.88 -31.95
C ARG A 196 -9.30 13.33 -30.62
N LEU A 197 -8.76 14.55 -30.59
CA LEU A 197 -8.15 15.15 -29.39
C LEU A 197 -8.76 16.51 -29.10
N VAL A 198 -8.99 16.79 -27.83
CA VAL A 198 -9.47 18.07 -27.32
C VAL A 198 -8.37 18.73 -26.49
N THR A 199 -8.16 20.03 -26.68
CA THR A 199 -7.25 20.85 -25.86
C THR A 199 -8.00 22.06 -25.31
N ALA A 200 -7.40 22.76 -24.35
CA ALA A 200 -8.04 23.90 -23.69
C ALA A 200 -8.36 25.07 -24.65
N ASP A 201 -7.57 25.24 -25.72
CA ASP A 201 -7.61 26.38 -26.64
C ASP A 201 -7.79 25.97 -28.11
N GLY A 202 -8.07 24.69 -28.38
CA GLY A 202 -8.23 24.15 -29.74
C GLY A 202 -6.91 24.00 -30.50
N THR A 203 -5.76 24.36 -29.91
CA THR A 203 -4.46 24.19 -30.55
C THR A 203 -4.05 22.73 -30.52
N ALA A 204 -3.67 22.17 -31.67
CA ALA A 204 -3.16 20.80 -31.78
C ALA A 204 -1.76 20.68 -31.16
N PRO A 205 -1.48 19.62 -30.38
CA PRO A 205 -0.11 19.27 -30.00
C PRO A 205 0.76 18.97 -31.23
N SER A 206 2.07 19.15 -31.11
CA SER A 206 3.01 18.79 -32.17
C SER A 206 3.18 17.26 -32.28
N ASP A 207 3.33 16.77 -33.52
CA ASP A 207 3.61 15.35 -33.84
C ASP A 207 2.65 14.36 -33.16
N VAL A 208 1.35 14.63 -33.26
CA VAL A 208 0.32 13.67 -32.84
C VAL A 208 0.41 12.44 -33.73
N ARG A 209 0.46 11.26 -33.12
CA ARG A 209 0.50 9.99 -33.84
C ARG A 209 -0.29 8.91 -33.13
N VAL A 210 -0.80 7.97 -33.92
CA VAL A 210 -1.31 6.69 -33.41
C VAL A 210 -0.19 5.66 -33.54
N ASP A 211 0.27 5.13 -32.43
CA ASP A 211 1.24 4.05 -32.40
C ASP A 211 0.47 2.73 -32.27
N VAL A 212 0.43 1.93 -33.33
CA VAL A 212 -0.21 0.61 -33.37
C VAL A 212 0.84 -0.50 -33.32
N VAL A 213 0.49 -1.61 -32.67
CA VAL A 213 1.40 -2.68 -32.31
C VAL A 213 0.87 -4.03 -32.78
N ASP A 214 1.68 -4.69 -33.61
CA ASP A 214 1.60 -6.13 -33.83
C ASP A 214 2.54 -6.81 -32.82
N PRO A 215 2.01 -7.54 -31.82
CA PRO A 215 2.82 -8.19 -30.80
C PRO A 215 3.55 -9.46 -31.27
N GLY A 216 3.32 -9.89 -32.52
CA GLY A 216 3.80 -11.16 -33.04
C GLY A 216 3.13 -12.37 -32.39
N THR A 217 3.41 -13.55 -32.94
CA THR A 217 2.85 -14.83 -32.47
C THR A 217 3.92 -15.69 -31.83
N SER A 218 3.56 -16.39 -30.75
CA SER A 218 4.38 -17.39 -30.08
C SER A 218 3.67 -18.74 -30.10
N ALA A 219 4.42 -19.84 -30.27
CA ALA A 219 3.87 -21.19 -30.09
C ALA A 219 3.27 -21.41 -28.68
N ALA A 220 3.76 -20.67 -27.68
CA ALA A 220 3.23 -20.70 -26.32
C ALA A 220 1.87 -19.99 -26.17
N ASP A 221 1.46 -19.15 -27.12
CA ASP A 221 0.16 -18.44 -27.07
C ASP A 221 -1.01 -19.42 -27.07
N ALA A 222 -0.90 -20.49 -27.87
CA ALA A 222 -1.89 -21.57 -27.88
C ALA A 222 -1.89 -22.36 -26.56
N THR A 223 -0.75 -22.51 -25.90
CA THR A 223 -0.64 -23.24 -24.62
C THR A 223 -1.18 -22.41 -23.46
N VAL A 224 -0.82 -21.13 -23.36
CA VAL A 224 -1.42 -20.19 -22.42
C VAL A 224 -2.92 -20.06 -22.70
N GLY A 225 -3.28 -20.00 -23.98
CA GLY A 225 -4.63 -19.93 -24.49
C GLY A 225 -5.46 -21.20 -24.29
N ALA A 226 -4.86 -22.38 -24.12
CA ALA A 226 -5.59 -23.59 -23.73
C ALA A 226 -6.02 -23.56 -22.25
N GLY A 227 -5.56 -22.55 -21.50
CA GLY A 227 -5.65 -22.48 -20.06
C GLY A 227 -4.50 -23.25 -19.44
N LEU A 228 -3.63 -22.54 -18.72
CA LEU A 228 -2.94 -23.19 -17.62
C LEU A 228 -4.06 -23.55 -16.63
N GLU A 229 -4.52 -24.80 -16.66
CA GLU A 229 -5.41 -25.32 -15.62
C GLU A 229 -4.83 -24.88 -14.28
N PRO A 230 -5.61 -24.22 -13.40
CA PRO A 230 -5.13 -23.86 -12.08
C PRO A 230 -4.74 -25.18 -11.42
N ALA A 231 -3.45 -25.48 -11.38
CA ALA A 231 -2.95 -26.54 -10.55
C ALA A 231 -3.48 -26.18 -9.15
N ALA A 232 -4.34 -27.04 -8.59
CA ALA A 232 -4.76 -26.91 -7.22
C ALA A 232 -3.49 -26.61 -6.41
N PRO A 233 -3.44 -25.54 -5.60
CA PRO A 233 -2.22 -25.17 -4.90
C PRO A 233 -1.70 -26.44 -4.24
N ALA A 234 -0.53 -26.91 -4.68
CA ALA A 234 0.00 -28.17 -4.20
C ALA A 234 0.03 -28.05 -2.69
N ALA A 235 -0.82 -28.82 -2.01
CA ALA A 235 -0.93 -28.82 -0.57
C ALA A 235 0.37 -29.40 -0.02
N SER A 236 1.42 -28.59 0.05
CA SER A 236 2.56 -28.93 0.89
C SER A 236 2.02 -28.85 2.31
N ALA A 237 1.89 -30.01 2.95
CA ALA A 237 1.29 -30.16 4.27
C ALA A 237 2.07 -29.43 5.40
N GLN A 238 3.03 -28.55 5.08
CA GLN A 238 3.97 -27.96 6.03
C GLN A 238 4.39 -26.49 5.80
N ALA A 239 3.89 -25.74 4.80
CA ALA A 239 4.29 -24.33 4.62
C ALA A 239 3.28 -23.33 5.23
N SER A 240 3.64 -22.69 6.34
CA SER A 240 2.86 -21.63 7.04
C SER A 240 3.46 -20.23 6.81
N THR A 241 3.91 -19.96 5.57
CA THR A 241 4.75 -18.80 5.23
C THR A 241 3.99 -17.60 4.68
N GLY A 242 2.70 -17.74 4.35
CA GLY A 242 1.84 -16.66 3.88
C GLY A 242 1.79 -16.45 2.36
N TYR A 243 2.42 -17.32 1.58
CA TYR A 243 2.40 -17.32 0.11
C TYR A 243 1.41 -18.34 -0.45
N GLU A 244 0.65 -19.03 0.41
CA GLU A 244 -0.11 -20.24 0.05
C GLU A 244 -1.38 -19.95 -0.76
N ILE A 245 -1.79 -18.68 -0.90
CA ILE A 245 -2.92 -18.28 -1.75
C ILE A 245 -2.49 -17.51 -3.00
N GLU A 246 -1.20 -17.53 -3.33
CA GLU A 246 -0.71 -17.05 -4.62
C GLU A 246 -1.45 -17.78 -5.74
N PRO A 247 -2.13 -17.06 -6.65
CA PRO A 247 -2.82 -17.71 -7.76
C PRO A 247 -1.82 -18.21 -8.80
N THR A 248 -2.26 -19.09 -9.68
CA THR A 248 -1.53 -19.38 -10.92
C THR A 248 -1.41 -18.09 -11.73
N ILE A 249 -0.16 -17.73 -12.06
CA ILE A 249 0.18 -16.53 -12.81
C ILE A 249 1.00 -16.94 -14.04
N VAL A 250 0.61 -16.43 -15.21
CA VAL A 250 1.43 -16.49 -16.42
C VAL A 250 2.58 -15.51 -16.25
N THR A 251 3.78 -16.03 -16.04
CA THR A 251 5.01 -15.26 -15.88
C THR A 251 5.42 -14.56 -17.18
N ARG A 252 6.31 -13.57 -17.06
CA ARG A 252 6.88 -12.84 -18.21
C ARG A 252 7.49 -13.75 -19.26
N ALA A 253 8.26 -14.74 -18.83
CA ALA A 253 8.81 -15.75 -19.73
C ALA A 253 7.69 -16.52 -20.45
N GLN A 254 6.64 -16.96 -19.73
CA GLN A 254 5.55 -17.76 -20.31
C GLN A 254 4.71 -17.00 -21.33
N TRP A 255 4.49 -15.68 -21.17
CA TRP A 255 3.80 -14.89 -22.18
C TRP A 255 4.74 -14.34 -23.28
N GLY A 256 6.02 -14.70 -23.27
CA GLY A 256 6.98 -14.37 -24.32
C GLY A 256 7.52 -12.93 -24.25
N ALA A 257 7.69 -12.38 -23.05
CA ALA A 257 8.25 -11.04 -22.86
C ALA A 257 9.66 -10.92 -23.44
N ASP A 258 9.87 -9.91 -24.30
CA ASP A 258 11.22 -9.48 -24.69
C ASP A 258 11.79 -8.49 -23.67
N GLU A 259 12.56 -9.01 -22.71
CA GLU A 259 13.14 -8.21 -21.65
C GLU A 259 14.13 -7.14 -22.15
N SER A 260 14.64 -7.24 -23.38
CA SER A 260 15.57 -6.27 -23.95
C SER A 260 14.93 -4.92 -24.28
N ARG A 261 13.60 -4.86 -24.43
CA ARG A 261 12.86 -3.64 -24.79
C ARG A 261 12.75 -2.61 -23.67
N GLY A 262 12.80 -3.06 -22.43
CA GLY A 262 12.64 -2.18 -21.28
C GLY A 262 13.98 -1.77 -20.69
N SER A 263 13.94 -0.85 -19.73
CA SER A 263 15.11 -0.42 -18.98
C SER A 263 14.93 -0.67 -17.48
N ASP A 264 15.99 -0.43 -16.70
CA ASP A 264 15.97 -0.68 -15.25
C ASP A 264 14.93 0.20 -14.54
N TRP A 265 14.06 -0.44 -13.76
CA TRP A 265 13.15 0.24 -12.83
C TRP A 265 13.38 -0.25 -11.40
N PRO A 266 14.45 0.21 -10.74
CA PRO A 266 14.88 -0.35 -9.47
C PRO A 266 14.01 0.07 -8.28
N GLN A 267 13.03 0.96 -8.47
CA GLN A 267 12.18 1.45 -7.40
C GLN A 267 11.10 0.43 -7.00
N VAL A 268 11.08 0.10 -5.72
CA VAL A 268 10.11 -0.81 -5.10
C VAL A 268 9.42 -0.12 -3.94
N SER A 269 8.12 -0.31 -3.82
CA SER A 269 7.34 0.24 -2.72
C SER A 269 7.80 -0.36 -1.38
N SER A 270 8.00 0.49 -0.37
CA SER A 270 8.41 0.06 0.97
C SER A 270 7.29 -0.68 1.72
N ARG A 271 6.05 -0.44 1.31
CA ARG A 271 4.81 -1.01 1.84
C ARG A 271 3.73 -0.96 0.77
N LEU A 272 2.68 -1.76 0.91
CA LEU A 272 1.46 -1.65 0.13
C LEU A 272 0.37 -1.02 1.00
N GLN A 273 -0.35 -0.02 0.48
CA GLN A 273 -1.45 0.64 1.18
C GLN A 273 -2.80 0.43 0.51
N ALA A 274 -2.84 0.46 -0.82
CA ALA A 274 -4.03 0.33 -1.63
C ALA A 274 -3.72 -0.41 -2.95
N MET A 275 -4.75 -0.92 -3.61
CA MET A 275 -4.67 -1.67 -4.86
C MET A 275 -5.75 -1.19 -5.81
N TYR A 276 -5.34 -0.68 -6.96
CA TYR A 276 -6.21 -0.15 -7.99
C TYR A 276 -6.68 -1.24 -8.94
N VAL A 277 -7.96 -1.16 -9.29
CA VAL A 277 -8.56 -1.89 -10.40
C VAL A 277 -8.63 -0.94 -11.60
N HIS A 278 -8.08 -1.41 -12.71
CA HIS A 278 -8.03 -0.72 -14.00
C HIS A 278 -8.77 -1.49 -15.08
N HIS A 279 -8.91 -0.86 -16.23
CA HIS A 279 -9.15 -1.56 -17.49
C HIS A 279 -8.13 -1.11 -18.55
N THR A 280 -7.99 -1.84 -19.66
CA THR A 280 -7.12 -1.41 -20.77
C THR A 280 -7.87 -0.63 -21.85
N VAL A 281 -9.21 -0.59 -21.84
CA VAL A 281 -10.04 -0.01 -22.92
C VAL A 281 -9.90 -0.77 -24.26
N GLY A 282 -10.70 -0.40 -25.27
CA GLY A 282 -10.78 -1.06 -26.59
C GLY A 282 -11.88 -2.13 -26.69
N THR A 283 -11.57 -3.31 -27.25
CA THR A 283 -12.54 -4.41 -27.46
C THR A 283 -12.62 -5.36 -26.27
N ASN A 284 -13.73 -6.11 -26.18
CA ASN A 284 -13.88 -7.26 -25.28
C ASN A 284 -13.92 -8.60 -26.04
N ASP A 285 -13.83 -8.59 -27.37
CA ASP A 285 -14.12 -9.75 -28.22
C ASP A 285 -12.88 -10.52 -28.70
N TYR A 286 -11.71 -10.17 -28.18
CA TYR A 286 -10.49 -10.93 -28.39
C TYR A 286 -10.61 -12.39 -27.87
N SER A 287 -9.91 -13.28 -28.57
CA SER A 287 -9.85 -14.71 -28.28
C SER A 287 -8.87 -15.07 -27.16
N ARG A 288 -8.99 -16.27 -26.60
CA ARG A 288 -8.12 -16.74 -25.52
C ARG A 288 -6.66 -16.86 -25.94
N SER A 289 -6.40 -17.31 -27.17
CA SER A 289 -5.04 -17.37 -27.74
C SER A 289 -4.42 -15.99 -27.95
N GLN A 290 -5.21 -14.94 -28.15
CA GLN A 290 -4.70 -13.57 -28.28
C GLN A 290 -4.27 -12.95 -26.94
N SER A 291 -4.65 -13.52 -25.79
CA SER A 291 -4.48 -12.86 -24.49
C SER A 291 -3.01 -12.59 -24.14
N ALA A 292 -2.11 -13.57 -24.37
CA ALA A 292 -0.67 -13.37 -24.15
C ALA A 292 -0.06 -12.36 -25.14
N ALA A 293 -0.51 -12.38 -26.39
CA ALA A 293 -0.09 -11.44 -27.43
C ALA A 293 -0.49 -10.00 -27.08
N ILE A 294 -1.70 -9.79 -26.57
CA ILE A 294 -2.14 -8.47 -26.10
C ILE A 294 -1.24 -7.98 -24.96
N VAL A 295 -0.89 -8.81 -23.98
CA VAL A 295 0.05 -8.40 -22.91
C VAL A 295 1.41 -8.00 -23.48
N ARG A 296 1.95 -8.73 -24.46
CA ARG A 296 3.17 -8.33 -25.20
C ARG A 296 2.98 -6.98 -25.89
N GLY A 297 1.84 -6.75 -26.53
CA GLY A 297 1.53 -5.50 -27.22
C GLY A 297 1.48 -4.30 -26.27
N VAL A 298 0.84 -4.46 -25.11
CA VAL A 298 0.78 -3.42 -24.06
C VAL A 298 2.18 -3.13 -23.52
N TYR A 299 3.01 -4.14 -23.33
CA TYR A 299 4.42 -3.96 -22.95
C TYR A 299 5.19 -3.19 -24.02
N ALA A 300 5.04 -3.56 -25.30
CA ALA A 300 5.71 -2.92 -26.44
C ALA A 300 5.30 -1.47 -26.64
N PHE A 301 4.01 -1.14 -26.46
CA PHE A 301 3.51 0.22 -26.51
C PHE A 301 4.12 1.07 -25.39
N HIS A 302 4.08 0.57 -24.15
CA HIS A 302 4.66 1.30 -23.01
C HIS A 302 6.18 1.53 -23.20
N THR A 303 6.96 0.51 -23.57
CA THR A 303 8.42 0.70 -23.67
C THR A 303 8.87 1.37 -24.97
N GLY A 304 8.22 1.08 -26.09
CA GLY A 304 8.64 1.56 -27.41
C GLY A 304 7.97 2.87 -27.85
N SER A 305 6.68 3.05 -27.55
CA SER A 305 5.92 4.23 -27.98
C SER A 305 5.95 5.35 -26.93
N ARG A 306 5.81 4.98 -25.65
CA ARG A 306 5.76 5.93 -24.52
C ARG A 306 7.14 6.16 -23.88
N GLY A 307 8.13 5.30 -24.15
CA GLY A 307 9.48 5.40 -23.56
C GLY A 307 9.55 4.98 -22.09
N TRP A 308 8.58 4.20 -21.61
CA TRP A 308 8.54 3.75 -20.23
C TRP A 308 9.55 2.62 -19.98
N PRO A 309 10.12 2.48 -18.76
CA PRO A 309 11.07 1.40 -18.50
C PRO A 309 10.47 -0.01 -18.52
N ASP A 310 9.16 -0.14 -18.25
CA ASP A 310 8.41 -1.41 -18.25
C ASP A 310 6.90 -1.14 -18.37
N ILE A 311 6.11 -2.20 -18.56
CA ILE A 311 4.64 -2.17 -18.61
C ILE A 311 4.03 -1.48 -17.39
N GLY A 312 2.98 -0.67 -17.55
CA GLY A 312 2.44 0.17 -16.47
C GLY A 312 1.87 -0.57 -15.24
N TYR A 313 1.25 -1.72 -15.47
CA TYR A 313 0.51 -2.46 -14.45
C TYR A 313 1.33 -3.60 -13.85
N GLN A 314 1.15 -3.88 -12.55
CA GLN A 314 1.78 -5.03 -11.90
C GLN A 314 1.16 -6.34 -12.38
N PHE A 315 -0.15 -6.36 -12.60
CA PHE A 315 -0.87 -7.52 -13.11
C PHE A 315 -1.92 -7.12 -14.14
N LEU A 316 -2.15 -8.01 -15.10
CA LEU A 316 -3.26 -7.93 -16.04
C LEU A 316 -4.13 -9.18 -15.90
N VAL A 317 -5.45 -9.04 -16.10
CA VAL A 317 -6.40 -10.15 -16.04
C VAL A 317 -7.26 -10.14 -17.29
N ASP A 318 -7.28 -11.26 -18.02
CA ASP A 318 -8.10 -11.39 -19.23
C ASP A 318 -9.57 -11.73 -18.92
N ARG A 319 -10.43 -11.67 -19.94
CA ARG A 319 -11.86 -12.05 -19.86
C ARG A 319 -12.10 -13.52 -19.48
N TYR A 320 -11.06 -14.35 -19.52
CA TYR A 320 -11.09 -15.78 -19.20
C TYR A 320 -10.61 -16.07 -17.77
N GLY A 321 -10.18 -15.05 -17.03
CA GLY A 321 -9.68 -15.16 -15.66
C GLY A 321 -8.21 -15.54 -15.54
N THR A 322 -7.46 -15.54 -16.64
CA THR A 322 -6.01 -15.74 -16.65
C THR A 322 -5.33 -14.50 -16.08
N ILE A 323 -4.38 -14.71 -15.17
CA ILE A 323 -3.62 -13.64 -14.53
C ILE A 323 -2.23 -13.60 -15.16
N TYR A 324 -1.83 -12.45 -15.66
CA TYR A 324 -0.52 -12.21 -16.23
C TYR A 324 0.32 -11.36 -15.29
N GLN A 325 1.58 -11.74 -15.11
CA GLN A 325 2.59 -10.87 -14.53
C GLN A 325 2.86 -9.74 -15.52
N GLY A 326 2.51 -8.51 -15.16
CA GLY A 326 2.94 -7.32 -15.89
C GLY A 326 4.37 -6.98 -15.52
N ARG A 327 4.55 -6.06 -14.58
CA ARG A 327 5.87 -5.57 -14.13
C ARG A 327 6.85 -6.68 -13.74
N ARG A 328 8.13 -6.46 -14.06
CA ARG A 328 9.24 -7.28 -13.53
C ARG A 328 9.16 -7.34 -12.00
N ASP A 329 9.45 -8.52 -11.45
CA ASP A 329 9.42 -8.82 -10.02
C ASP A 329 8.07 -8.66 -9.29
N ALA A 330 6.96 -8.31 -9.96
CA ALA A 330 5.65 -8.13 -9.31
C ALA A 330 5.15 -9.35 -8.52
N ILE A 331 5.61 -10.55 -8.89
CA ILE A 331 5.28 -11.77 -8.17
C ILE A 331 5.92 -11.78 -6.77
N HIS A 332 7.22 -11.47 -6.70
CA HIS A 332 8.02 -11.65 -5.48
C HIS A 332 8.23 -10.36 -4.67
N ASP A 333 8.04 -9.20 -5.29
CA ASP A 333 8.24 -7.87 -4.70
C ASP A 333 7.05 -6.94 -5.00
N ASN A 334 7.19 -5.67 -4.64
CA ASN A 334 6.21 -4.63 -4.93
C ASN A 334 6.83 -3.50 -5.78
N PRO A 335 7.19 -3.76 -7.06
CA PRO A 335 7.72 -2.74 -7.95
C PRO A 335 6.72 -1.57 -8.07
N ILE A 336 7.23 -0.34 -8.05
CA ILE A 336 6.38 0.83 -8.32
C ILE A 336 5.81 0.69 -9.73
N GLY A 337 4.53 1.03 -9.90
CA GLY A 337 3.80 0.98 -11.18
C GLY A 337 3.81 2.30 -11.95
N ALA A 338 3.12 2.32 -13.09
CA ALA A 338 2.71 3.50 -13.85
C ALA A 338 1.19 3.73 -13.86
N GLN A 339 0.50 3.04 -12.98
CA GLN A 339 -0.93 2.78 -13.10
C GLN A 339 -1.82 3.93 -12.63
N ALA A 340 -1.36 4.81 -11.74
CA ALA A 340 -2.12 5.95 -11.27
C ALA A 340 -1.20 7.11 -10.91
N GLY A 341 -1.09 8.10 -11.81
CA GLY A 341 -0.25 9.28 -11.62
C GLY A 341 -0.51 9.96 -10.28
N GLY A 342 0.55 10.30 -9.55
CA GLY A 342 0.48 10.81 -8.18
C GLY A 342 0.28 9.76 -7.07
N TYR A 343 -0.13 8.53 -7.39
CA TYR A 343 -0.44 7.49 -6.39
C TYR A 343 0.31 6.17 -6.59
N ASN A 344 1.20 6.08 -7.59
CA ASN A 344 1.99 4.90 -7.89
C ASN A 344 2.86 4.40 -6.73
N SER A 345 3.35 5.30 -5.88
CA SER A 345 4.10 4.91 -4.69
C SER A 345 3.15 4.23 -3.69
N VAL A 346 3.55 3.09 -3.11
CA VAL A 346 2.79 2.25 -2.16
C VAL A 346 1.49 1.62 -2.66
N THR A 347 1.30 1.53 -3.97
CA THR A 347 0.12 0.90 -4.58
C THR A 347 0.51 -0.06 -5.69
N ILE A 348 -0.44 -0.93 -6.07
CA ILE A 348 -0.35 -1.74 -7.30
C ILE A 348 -1.59 -1.49 -8.14
N GLY A 349 -1.49 -1.77 -9.44
CA GLY A 349 -2.58 -1.81 -10.39
C GLY A 349 -2.82 -3.22 -10.91
N VAL A 350 -4.08 -3.62 -10.94
CA VAL A 350 -4.57 -4.83 -11.62
C VAL A 350 -5.45 -4.37 -12.78
N SER A 351 -4.98 -4.54 -14.02
CA SER A 351 -5.70 -4.09 -15.21
C SER A 351 -6.54 -5.20 -15.81
N ALA A 352 -7.85 -4.96 -15.91
CA ALA A 352 -8.80 -5.82 -16.59
C ALA A 352 -8.69 -5.57 -18.09
N MET A 353 -8.29 -6.58 -18.86
CA MET A 353 -8.16 -6.43 -20.31
C MET A 353 -9.56 -6.28 -20.94
N GLY A 354 -9.79 -5.14 -21.59
CA GLY A 354 -11.03 -4.79 -22.26
C GLY A 354 -11.64 -3.45 -21.84
N ASN A 355 -12.84 -3.16 -22.35
CA ASN A 355 -13.59 -1.93 -22.09
C ASN A 355 -14.88 -2.20 -21.30
N PHE A 356 -14.86 -1.78 -20.03
CA PHE A 356 -15.99 -1.91 -19.11
C PHE A 356 -16.78 -0.62 -18.89
N GLU A 357 -16.58 0.38 -19.74
CA GLU A 357 -17.54 1.49 -19.86
C GLU A 357 -18.77 1.01 -20.66
N SER A 358 -18.55 0.25 -21.74
CA SER A 358 -19.62 -0.33 -22.56
C SER A 358 -19.91 -1.80 -22.27
N GLY A 359 -18.90 -2.61 -21.94
CA GLY A 359 -19.05 -4.06 -21.72
C GLY A 359 -19.23 -4.47 -20.25
N GLN A 360 -19.90 -5.60 -20.02
CA GLN A 360 -19.96 -6.21 -18.67
C GLN A 360 -18.73 -7.09 -18.41
N PRO A 361 -18.15 -7.06 -17.19
CA PRO A 361 -17.08 -7.97 -16.83
C PRO A 361 -17.60 -9.41 -16.68
N THR A 362 -16.87 -10.37 -17.24
CA THR A 362 -17.18 -11.80 -17.10
C THR A 362 -16.94 -12.27 -15.65
N SER A 363 -17.63 -13.34 -15.24
CA SER A 363 -17.41 -13.96 -13.93
C SER A 363 -15.97 -14.46 -13.74
N ALA A 364 -15.36 -14.95 -14.82
CA ALA A 364 -13.99 -15.44 -14.81
C ALA A 364 -12.97 -14.30 -14.58
N LEU A 365 -13.14 -13.17 -15.27
CA LEU A 365 -12.33 -11.97 -15.07
C LEU A 365 -12.44 -11.44 -13.63
N LEU A 366 -13.66 -11.34 -13.10
CA LEU A 366 -13.87 -10.93 -11.71
C LEU A 366 -13.16 -11.88 -10.73
N THR A 367 -13.25 -13.19 -10.97
CA THR A 367 -12.56 -14.20 -10.16
C THR A 367 -11.04 -14.06 -10.22
N GLY A 368 -10.46 -13.77 -11.40
CA GLY A 368 -9.03 -13.52 -11.57
C GLY A 368 -8.57 -12.29 -10.78
N ILE A 369 -9.29 -11.17 -10.90
CA ILE A 369 -9.03 -9.93 -10.14
C ILE A 369 -9.09 -10.20 -8.63
N GLU A 370 -10.15 -10.85 -8.16
CA GLU A 370 -10.32 -11.20 -6.75
C GLU A 370 -9.17 -12.05 -6.21
N ARG A 371 -8.66 -13.01 -6.99
CA ARG A 371 -7.55 -13.89 -6.59
C ARG A 371 -6.26 -13.10 -6.38
N VAL A 372 -5.89 -12.22 -7.33
CA VAL A 372 -4.69 -11.38 -7.21
C VAL A 372 -4.81 -10.43 -6.02
N LEU A 373 -5.96 -9.74 -5.90
CA LEU A 373 -6.19 -8.80 -4.81
C LEU A 373 -6.23 -9.51 -3.45
N ALA A 374 -6.79 -10.71 -3.35
CA ALA A 374 -6.78 -11.49 -2.11
C ALA A 374 -5.39 -11.94 -1.72
N TRP A 375 -4.61 -12.41 -2.69
CA TRP A 375 -3.22 -12.77 -2.45
C TRP A 375 -2.41 -11.60 -1.93
N LYS A 376 -2.41 -10.45 -2.62
CA LYS A 376 -1.67 -9.28 -2.19
C LYS A 376 -2.22 -8.68 -0.89
N ALA A 377 -3.53 -8.65 -0.68
CA ALA A 377 -4.10 -8.20 0.60
C ALA A 377 -3.69 -9.11 1.77
N TYR A 378 -3.63 -10.42 1.57
CA TYR A 378 -3.16 -11.37 2.57
C TYR A 378 -1.67 -11.18 2.84
N GLU A 379 -0.85 -11.15 1.79
CA GLU A 379 0.62 -10.98 1.83
C GLU A 379 1.06 -9.73 2.61
N TYR A 380 0.30 -8.64 2.46
CA TYR A 380 0.58 -7.35 3.09
C TYR A 380 -0.30 -7.05 4.30
N GLY A 381 -1.14 -8.00 4.74
CA GLY A 381 -1.99 -7.85 5.92
C GLY A 381 -3.04 -6.73 5.82
N LEU A 382 -3.50 -6.42 4.60
CA LEU A 382 -4.47 -5.36 4.34
C LEU A 382 -5.89 -5.80 4.73
N ASN A 383 -6.75 -4.83 5.02
CA ASN A 383 -8.19 -5.05 5.18
C ASN A 383 -8.91 -4.71 3.86
N PRO A 384 -9.41 -5.69 3.10
CA PRO A 384 -9.99 -5.45 1.77
C PRO A 384 -11.22 -4.53 1.76
N THR A 385 -12.01 -4.53 2.84
CA THR A 385 -13.19 -3.65 3.00
C THR A 385 -12.86 -2.37 3.76
N GLY A 386 -11.59 -2.19 4.15
CA GLY A 386 -11.13 -1.05 4.92
C GLY A 386 -10.84 0.18 4.07
N ARG A 387 -10.41 1.23 4.76
CA ARG A 387 -9.87 2.45 4.16
C ARG A 387 -8.43 2.67 4.59
N THR A 388 -7.67 3.36 3.75
CA THR A 388 -6.30 3.81 4.00
C THR A 388 -6.18 5.29 3.69
N THR A 389 -5.01 5.87 3.93
CA THR A 389 -4.68 7.23 3.54
C THR A 389 -3.50 7.20 2.58
N LEU A 390 -3.68 7.78 1.39
CA LEU A 390 -2.62 8.02 0.42
C LEU A 390 -2.21 9.49 0.47
N THR A 391 -0.96 9.78 0.14
CA THR A 391 -0.48 11.15 -0.07
C THR A 391 -0.34 11.36 -1.56
N THR A 392 -1.03 12.36 -2.11
CA THR A 392 -0.97 12.72 -3.51
C THR A 392 0.45 13.18 -3.86
N GLY A 393 1.08 12.50 -4.82
CA GLY A 393 2.35 12.91 -5.41
C GLY A 393 2.15 13.90 -6.54
N SER A 394 3.25 14.28 -7.19
CA SER A 394 3.22 15.04 -8.44
C SER A 394 2.85 14.14 -9.62
N SER A 395 2.29 14.74 -10.66
CA SER A 395 1.96 14.15 -11.96
C SER A 395 1.93 15.27 -12.99
N THR A 396 2.31 14.98 -14.24
CA THR A 396 2.38 15.99 -15.32
C THR A 396 1.27 15.88 -16.36
N GLY A 397 0.40 14.87 -16.29
CA GLY A 397 -0.63 14.58 -17.29
C GLY A 397 -1.82 13.72 -16.83
N SER A 398 -1.69 12.94 -15.74
CA SER A 398 -2.70 11.98 -15.25
C SER A 398 -3.82 12.62 -14.41
N VAL A 399 -3.92 13.95 -14.45
CA VAL A 399 -4.92 14.81 -13.77
C VAL A 399 -5.36 14.29 -12.37
N PRO A 400 -4.46 14.25 -11.35
CA PRO A 400 -4.87 13.90 -10.00
C PRO A 400 -5.94 14.87 -9.47
N ARG A 401 -6.98 14.34 -8.82
CA ARG A 401 -8.10 15.16 -8.27
C ARG A 401 -7.70 16.04 -7.09
N HIS A 402 -6.48 15.92 -6.58
CA HIS A 402 -6.00 16.60 -5.38
C HIS A 402 -4.60 17.17 -5.61
N ALA A 403 -4.28 18.27 -4.93
CA ALA A 403 -2.96 18.88 -5.02
C ALA A 403 -1.86 17.99 -4.42
N PRO A 404 -0.62 18.02 -4.95
CA PRO A 404 0.51 17.30 -4.36
C PRO A 404 0.69 17.61 -2.86
N GLY A 405 1.02 16.58 -2.07
CA GLY A 405 1.12 16.63 -0.62
C GLY A 405 -0.20 16.43 0.14
N THR A 406 -1.34 16.44 -0.54
CA THR A 406 -2.65 16.21 0.09
C THR A 406 -2.77 14.78 0.61
N ARG A 407 -3.31 14.60 1.82
CA ARG A 407 -3.63 13.29 2.38
C ARG A 407 -5.09 12.94 2.12
N VAL A 408 -5.32 11.91 1.31
CA VAL A 408 -6.65 11.50 0.84
C VAL A 408 -7.00 10.15 1.44
N SER A 409 -8.18 10.04 2.06
CA SER A 409 -8.69 8.75 2.52
C SER A 409 -9.36 8.02 1.36
N VAL A 410 -8.95 6.78 1.10
CA VAL A 410 -9.50 5.94 0.02
C VAL A 410 -9.80 4.53 0.52
N PRO A 411 -10.70 3.77 -0.13
CA PRO A 411 -10.80 2.33 0.08
C PRO A 411 -9.47 1.62 -0.20
N VAL A 412 -9.20 0.49 0.46
CA VAL A 412 -7.99 -0.31 0.19
C VAL A 412 -7.99 -0.89 -1.23
N ILE A 413 -9.16 -1.26 -1.76
CA ILE A 413 -9.34 -1.65 -3.16
C ILE A 413 -10.20 -0.58 -3.81
N LEU A 414 -9.74 0.05 -4.87
CA LEU A 414 -10.36 1.25 -5.45
C LEU A 414 -10.26 1.23 -6.99
N GLY A 415 -11.08 2.03 -7.67
CA GLY A 415 -10.96 2.23 -9.12
C GLY A 415 -10.03 3.41 -9.42
N HIS A 416 -9.43 3.45 -10.61
CA HIS A 416 -8.57 4.58 -11.02
C HIS A 416 -9.28 5.94 -10.87
N ARG A 417 -10.54 6.01 -11.30
CA ARG A 417 -11.40 7.20 -11.22
C ARG A 417 -11.61 7.77 -9.82
N ASP A 418 -11.34 6.99 -8.76
CA ASP A 418 -11.48 7.44 -7.37
C ASP A 418 -10.45 8.54 -6.99
N THR A 419 -9.32 8.64 -7.70
CA THR A 419 -8.26 9.60 -7.40
C THR A 419 -7.81 10.45 -8.59
N ASN A 420 -8.15 10.07 -9.81
CA ASN A 420 -7.71 10.71 -11.05
C ASN A 420 -8.91 11.05 -11.95
N GLY A 421 -8.74 12.06 -12.82
CA GLY A 421 -9.73 12.45 -13.84
C GLY A 421 -9.76 11.46 -15.01
N THR A 422 -10.41 10.31 -14.82
CA THR A 422 -10.49 9.23 -15.82
C THR A 422 -11.82 8.47 -15.70
N ALA A 423 -12.24 7.81 -16.79
CA ALA A 423 -13.32 6.83 -16.77
C ALA A 423 -12.84 5.44 -16.28
N CYS A 424 -11.56 5.13 -16.24
CA CYS A 424 -11.07 3.83 -15.79
C CYS A 424 -11.52 3.50 -14.34
N PRO A 425 -12.01 2.29 -14.00
CA PRO A 425 -12.02 1.05 -14.78
C PRO A 425 -13.30 0.81 -15.61
N GLY A 426 -14.05 1.86 -15.94
CA GLY A 426 -15.35 1.76 -16.63
C GLY A 426 -16.53 1.54 -15.67
N ARG A 427 -17.70 2.08 -16.02
CA ARG A 427 -18.89 2.08 -15.14
C ARG A 427 -19.32 0.67 -14.67
N TYR A 428 -19.24 -0.35 -15.52
CA TYR A 428 -19.74 -1.68 -15.19
C TYR A 428 -18.80 -2.42 -14.24
N LEU A 429 -17.48 -2.31 -14.44
CA LEU A 429 -16.50 -2.89 -13.52
C LEU A 429 -16.41 -2.09 -12.21
N TYR A 430 -16.50 -0.76 -12.28
CA TYR A 430 -16.54 0.10 -11.10
C TYR A 430 -17.72 -0.25 -10.17
N ALA A 431 -18.90 -0.51 -10.74
CA ALA A 431 -20.07 -0.95 -9.98
C ALA A 431 -19.84 -2.30 -9.24
N LYS A 432 -18.87 -3.13 -9.66
CA LYS A 432 -18.53 -4.38 -8.97
C LYS A 432 -17.55 -4.21 -7.81
N LEU A 433 -16.93 -3.04 -7.61
CA LEU A 433 -15.93 -2.84 -6.55
C LEU A 433 -16.41 -3.22 -5.13
N PRO A 434 -17.65 -2.92 -4.70
CA PRO A 434 -18.15 -3.38 -3.41
C PRO A 434 -18.17 -4.92 -3.28
N THR A 435 -18.63 -5.61 -4.32
CA THR A 435 -18.68 -7.09 -4.36
C THR A 435 -17.28 -7.68 -4.41
N ILE A 436 -16.37 -7.12 -5.20
CA ILE A 436 -14.96 -7.52 -5.24
C ILE A 436 -14.34 -7.39 -3.85
N ARG A 437 -14.52 -6.27 -3.14
CA ARG A 437 -14.01 -6.08 -1.76
C ARG A 437 -14.53 -7.16 -0.80
N ALA A 438 -15.81 -7.51 -0.90
CA ALA A 438 -16.42 -8.56 -0.06
C ALA A 438 -15.86 -9.95 -0.38
N ALA A 439 -15.74 -10.31 -1.67
CA ALA A 439 -15.17 -11.58 -2.11
C ALA A 439 -13.69 -11.72 -1.69
N VAL A 440 -12.90 -10.65 -1.89
CA VAL A 440 -11.50 -10.57 -1.45
C VAL A 440 -11.39 -10.72 0.07
N ALA A 441 -12.25 -10.06 0.85
CA ALA A 441 -12.28 -10.21 2.31
C ALA A 441 -12.58 -11.65 2.74
N SER A 442 -13.52 -12.32 2.07
CA SER A 442 -13.84 -13.74 2.33
C SER A 442 -12.65 -14.66 2.04
N ARG A 443 -11.95 -14.46 0.91
CA ARG A 443 -10.73 -15.21 0.56
C ARG A 443 -9.61 -14.99 1.57
N VAL A 444 -9.35 -13.73 1.97
CA VAL A 444 -8.35 -13.39 2.99
C VAL A 444 -8.71 -13.99 4.35
N ALA A 445 -10.00 -13.97 4.74
CA ALA A 445 -10.44 -14.57 5.99
C ALA A 445 -10.30 -16.10 5.98
N ALA A 446 -10.58 -16.76 4.85
CA ALA A 446 -10.35 -18.19 4.69
C ALA A 446 -8.85 -18.53 4.78
N ALA A 447 -8.00 -17.78 4.07
CA ALA A 447 -6.54 -17.93 4.16
C ALA A 447 -6.02 -17.77 5.59
N LYS A 448 -6.52 -16.77 6.32
CA LYS A 448 -6.17 -16.56 7.73
C LYS A 448 -6.59 -17.69 8.64
N ARG A 449 -7.73 -18.33 8.39
CA ARG A 449 -8.19 -19.51 9.15
C ARG A 449 -7.33 -20.74 8.87
N THR A 450 -6.93 -20.93 7.60
CA THR A 450 -6.17 -22.12 7.19
C THR A 450 -4.67 -22.00 7.51
N TYR A 451 -4.07 -20.84 7.22
CA TYR A 451 -2.60 -20.66 7.23
C TYR A 451 -2.11 -19.65 8.28
N GLY A 452 -3.00 -18.92 8.95
CA GLY A 452 -2.64 -17.91 9.94
C GLY A 452 -2.30 -16.54 9.33
N MET A 453 -1.33 -15.83 9.92
CA MET A 453 -0.80 -14.59 9.34
C MET A 453 0.48 -14.89 8.58
N VAL A 454 0.70 -14.15 7.49
CA VAL A 454 1.94 -14.20 6.71
C VAL A 454 3.15 -13.94 7.60
N ARG A 455 4.17 -14.80 7.46
CA ARG A 455 5.42 -14.73 8.21
C ARG A 455 6.56 -14.64 7.21
N TYR A 456 7.52 -13.77 7.50
CA TYR A 456 8.76 -13.79 6.75
C TYR A 456 9.44 -15.15 6.86
N THR A 457 9.96 -15.61 5.74
CA THR A 457 10.66 -16.90 5.64
C THR A 457 12.10 -16.81 6.11
N THR A 458 12.62 -15.60 6.24
CA THR A 458 13.96 -15.28 6.72
C THR A 458 13.90 -14.17 7.76
N ALA A 459 14.89 -14.16 8.66
CA ALA A 459 15.04 -13.10 9.66
C ALA A 459 15.61 -11.82 9.03
N ALA A 460 15.47 -10.70 9.73
CA ALA A 460 16.15 -9.45 9.36
C ALA A 460 17.67 -9.66 9.45
N PRO A 461 18.48 -9.24 8.46
CA PRO A 461 19.94 -9.37 8.56
C PRO A 461 20.49 -8.62 9.78
N THR A 462 21.35 -9.27 10.56
CA THR A 462 22.07 -8.61 11.66
C THR A 462 23.19 -7.76 11.09
N VAL A 463 23.12 -6.45 11.30
CA VAL A 463 24.05 -5.46 10.74
C VAL A 463 25.38 -5.47 11.48
N VAL A 464 26.49 -5.39 10.73
CA VAL A 464 27.79 -5.02 11.30
C VAL A 464 27.87 -3.50 11.35
N ALA A 465 28.06 -2.94 12.55
CA ALA A 465 28.02 -1.50 12.74
C ALA A 465 29.07 -0.80 11.85
N PRO A 466 28.72 0.31 11.17
CA PRO A 466 29.67 1.09 10.40
C PRO A 466 30.73 1.72 11.31
N THR A 467 31.96 1.84 10.81
CA THR A 467 33.04 2.55 11.52
C THR A 467 32.84 4.07 11.45
N ALA A 468 33.62 4.83 12.23
CA ALA A 468 33.60 6.30 12.19
C ALA A 468 33.98 6.89 10.82
N ASP A 469 34.66 6.12 9.97
CA ASP A 469 35.00 6.53 8.60
C ASP A 469 33.87 6.26 7.58
N GLN A 470 32.87 5.49 8.00
CA GLN A 470 31.72 5.08 7.19
C GLN A 470 30.43 5.81 7.59
N SER A 471 30.30 6.26 8.84
CA SER A 471 29.13 6.98 9.35
C SER A 471 29.52 7.85 10.55
N PRO A 472 28.95 9.07 10.71
CA PRO A 472 27.91 9.71 9.89
C PRO A 472 28.43 10.29 8.57
N VAL A 473 29.75 10.29 8.37
CA VAL A 473 30.40 10.75 7.13
C VAL A 473 31.07 9.59 6.42
N GLN A 474 30.83 9.49 5.11
CA GLN A 474 31.52 8.54 4.24
C GLN A 474 32.67 9.28 3.53
N TRP A 475 33.91 9.11 4.00
CA TRP A 475 35.04 9.88 3.44
C TRP A 475 35.41 9.46 2.02
N SER A 476 35.29 8.17 1.73
CA SER A 476 35.58 7.59 0.40
C SER A 476 34.37 7.68 -0.54
N SER A 477 34.61 7.69 -1.85
CA SER A 477 33.54 7.61 -2.87
C SER A 477 32.72 6.33 -2.75
N THR A 478 33.35 5.25 -2.28
CA THR A 478 32.74 3.94 -2.06
C THR A 478 32.92 3.48 -0.62
N THR A 479 31.99 2.65 -0.14
CA THR A 479 32.10 2.01 1.18
C THR A 479 31.47 0.62 1.14
N THR A 480 32.17 -0.34 1.74
CA THR A 480 31.68 -1.71 1.89
C THR A 480 30.92 -1.87 3.19
N TYR A 481 29.63 -2.17 3.08
CA TYR A 481 28.79 -2.53 4.22
C TYR A 481 28.74 -4.04 4.39
N ARG A 482 28.60 -4.50 5.64
CA ARG A 482 28.59 -5.93 5.99
C ARG A 482 27.43 -6.27 6.92
N TRP A 483 26.97 -7.51 6.83
CA TRP A 483 25.95 -8.08 7.70
C TRP A 483 26.30 -9.54 8.02
N LYS A 484 25.59 -10.15 8.96
CA LYS A 484 25.71 -11.59 9.25
C LYS A 484 24.83 -12.38 8.28
N ALA A 485 25.28 -13.60 7.96
CA ALA A 485 24.47 -14.53 7.18
C ALA A 485 23.15 -14.84 7.89
N VAL A 486 22.06 -14.93 7.12
CA VAL A 486 20.72 -15.28 7.57
C VAL A 486 20.41 -16.70 7.11
N SER A 487 19.99 -17.56 8.04
CA SER A 487 19.58 -18.93 7.70
C SER A 487 18.43 -18.93 6.70
N GLY A 488 18.54 -19.76 5.65
CA GLY A 488 17.56 -19.86 4.56
C GLY A 488 17.68 -18.77 3.48
N ALA A 489 18.58 -17.80 3.62
CA ALA A 489 18.83 -16.80 2.59
C ALA A 489 19.70 -17.38 1.46
N ALA A 490 19.23 -17.24 0.21
CA ALA A 490 19.99 -17.56 -1.00
C ALA A 490 20.77 -16.34 -1.53
N ARG A 491 20.22 -15.14 -1.30
CA ARG A 491 20.82 -13.87 -1.73
C ARG A 491 20.32 -12.72 -0.85
N TYR A 492 20.87 -11.52 -1.06
CA TYR A 492 20.54 -10.30 -0.34
C TYR A 492 20.31 -9.15 -1.32
N GLN A 493 19.29 -8.35 -1.08
CA GLN A 493 19.04 -7.12 -1.81
C GLN A 493 19.47 -5.92 -0.98
N LEU A 494 20.34 -5.09 -1.55
CA LEU A 494 20.66 -3.79 -1.02
C LEU A 494 19.63 -2.77 -1.50
N LEU A 495 19.09 -2.03 -0.55
CA LEU A 495 18.09 -1.00 -0.75
C LEU A 495 18.72 0.34 -0.40
N THR A 496 18.44 1.37 -1.21
CA THR A 496 18.96 2.70 -0.94
C THR A 496 17.90 3.78 -1.10
N ARG A 497 18.13 4.89 -0.39
CA ARG A 497 17.53 6.20 -0.65
C ARG A 497 18.65 7.22 -0.63
N VAL A 498 18.57 8.23 -1.49
CA VAL A 498 19.63 9.23 -1.66
C VAL A 498 18.97 10.58 -1.69
N SER A 499 19.58 11.59 -1.09
CA SER A 499 19.23 12.98 -1.40
C SER A 499 20.49 13.79 -1.58
N SER A 500 20.44 14.62 -2.63
CA SER A 500 21.55 15.49 -3.01
C SER A 500 21.56 16.77 -2.21
N ARG A 501 22.65 17.54 -2.30
CA ARG A 501 22.85 18.76 -1.53
C ARG A 501 21.65 19.74 -1.63
N GLY A 502 21.07 19.89 -2.81
CA GLY A 502 19.95 20.80 -3.07
C GLY A 502 18.56 20.18 -2.99
N ASN A 503 18.43 18.88 -2.69
CA ASN A 503 17.15 18.18 -2.68
C ASN A 503 16.90 17.47 -1.33
N ARG A 504 15.71 17.67 -0.74
CA ARG A 504 15.27 17.04 0.51
C ARG A 504 14.39 15.81 0.30
N THR A 505 13.69 15.72 -0.83
CA THR A 505 12.48 14.88 -0.94
C THR A 505 12.80 13.39 -0.89
N ASP A 506 13.85 12.96 -1.57
CA ASP A 506 14.05 11.55 -1.89
C ASP A 506 14.53 10.70 -0.70
N LEU A 507 15.18 11.33 0.29
CA LEU A 507 15.51 10.66 1.56
C LEU A 507 14.33 10.63 2.53
N LEU A 508 13.50 11.66 2.50
CA LEU A 508 12.35 11.82 3.39
C LEU A 508 11.14 11.01 2.91
N ASP A 509 11.08 10.69 1.62
CA ASP A 509 10.02 9.88 1.07
C ASP A 509 10.18 8.42 1.50
N ASP A 510 9.39 8.02 2.48
CA ASP A 510 9.43 6.68 3.03
C ASP A 510 8.64 5.64 2.24
N ARG A 511 7.98 6.06 1.15
CA ARG A 511 7.06 5.25 0.36
C ARG A 511 7.75 4.19 -0.49
N TYR A 512 9.02 4.37 -0.84
CA TYR A 512 9.74 3.43 -1.71
C TYR A 512 11.21 3.28 -1.36
N TRP A 513 11.85 2.27 -1.94
CA TRP A 513 13.28 2.02 -1.91
C TRP A 513 13.78 1.87 -3.34
N THR A 514 15.04 2.20 -3.58
CA THR A 514 15.73 1.79 -4.82
C THR A 514 16.54 0.54 -4.54
N VAL A 515 16.26 -0.57 -5.22
CA VAL A 515 17.10 -1.77 -5.23
C VAL A 515 18.41 -1.40 -5.91
N TYR A 516 19.48 -1.27 -5.11
CA TYR A 516 20.79 -0.85 -5.57
C TYR A 516 21.58 -1.99 -6.20
N LYS A 517 21.52 -3.17 -5.57
CA LYS A 517 22.20 -4.38 -6.05
C LYS A 517 21.65 -5.62 -5.34
N THR A 518 21.73 -6.76 -6.02
CA THR A 518 21.54 -8.08 -5.40
C THR A 518 22.89 -8.79 -5.31
N VAL A 519 23.21 -9.40 -4.15
CA VAL A 519 24.46 -10.14 -3.92
C VAL A 519 24.18 -11.48 -3.25
N THR A 520 25.03 -12.48 -3.46
CA THR A 520 24.97 -13.78 -2.75
C THR A 520 25.75 -13.77 -1.44
N GLY A 521 26.78 -12.93 -1.33
CA GLY A 521 27.59 -12.77 -0.12
C GLY A 521 26.97 -11.85 0.93
N THR A 522 27.68 -11.69 2.05
CA THR A 522 27.24 -10.89 3.21
C THR A 522 27.84 -9.49 3.27
N ALA A 523 28.25 -8.98 2.11
CA ALA A 523 28.81 -7.65 1.98
C ALA A 523 28.56 -7.07 0.60
N ALA A 524 28.49 -5.73 0.53
CA ALA A 524 28.39 -5.04 -0.74
C ALA A 524 28.95 -3.61 -0.65
N THR A 525 29.59 -3.20 -1.74
CA THR A 525 30.17 -1.87 -1.91
C THR A 525 29.14 -0.93 -2.51
N VAL A 526 28.96 0.23 -1.88
CA VAL A 526 28.00 1.27 -2.28
C VAL A 526 28.75 2.56 -2.59
N SER A 527 28.39 3.20 -3.70
CA SER A 527 28.91 4.51 -4.12
C SER A 527 27.99 5.65 -3.67
N THR A 528 28.58 6.76 -3.24
CA THR A 528 27.86 7.97 -2.81
C THR A 528 28.48 9.20 -3.49
N GLY A 529 27.65 10.05 -4.10
CA GLY A 529 28.10 11.29 -4.75
C GLY A 529 28.53 12.35 -3.75
N TYR A 530 29.32 13.35 -4.18
CA TYR A 530 29.79 14.43 -3.28
C TYR A 530 28.61 15.22 -2.71
N GLY A 531 28.59 15.44 -1.39
CA GLY A 531 27.52 16.16 -0.70
C GLY A 531 26.19 15.40 -0.58
N ASP A 532 26.07 14.22 -1.19
CA ASP A 532 24.90 13.37 -1.07
C ASP A 532 24.84 12.72 0.30
N THR A 533 23.64 12.57 0.80
CA THR A 533 23.36 11.69 1.93
C THR A 533 22.68 10.43 1.39
N ARG A 534 23.19 9.26 1.77
CA ARG A 534 22.63 7.97 1.37
C ARG A 534 22.24 7.15 2.60
N LEU A 535 21.01 6.67 2.60
CA LEU A 535 20.50 5.65 3.50
C LEU A 535 20.62 4.30 2.80
N VAL A 536 21.26 3.34 3.47
CA VAL A 536 21.50 1.99 2.95
C VAL A 536 20.82 0.98 3.87
N ALA A 537 20.07 0.06 3.30
CA ALA A 537 19.46 -1.08 3.98
C ALA A 537 19.72 -2.37 3.21
N VAL A 538 19.51 -3.51 3.87
CA VAL A 538 19.65 -4.83 3.28
C VAL A 538 18.52 -5.75 3.74
N ARG A 539 17.99 -6.58 2.85
CA ARG A 539 17.08 -7.68 3.19
C ARG A 539 17.56 -9.00 2.62
N ALA A 540 17.27 -10.08 3.33
CA ALA A 540 17.49 -11.44 2.85
C ALA A 540 16.42 -11.84 1.82
N VAL A 541 16.79 -12.72 0.90
CA VAL A 541 15.90 -13.33 -0.08
C VAL A 541 16.14 -14.84 -0.06
N ASP A 542 15.10 -15.63 0.10
CA ASP A 542 15.23 -17.09 0.15
C ASP A 542 15.33 -17.74 -1.24
N THR A 543 15.49 -19.07 -1.26
CA THR A 543 15.63 -19.86 -2.49
C THR A 543 14.40 -19.83 -3.41
N ARG A 544 13.23 -19.45 -2.89
CA ARG A 544 11.99 -19.25 -3.67
C ARG A 544 11.77 -17.79 -4.07
N GLY A 545 12.75 -16.92 -3.85
CA GLY A 545 12.64 -15.49 -4.14
C GLY A 545 11.86 -14.68 -3.11
N ARG A 546 11.44 -15.28 -1.99
CA ARG A 546 10.62 -14.60 -0.98
C ARG A 546 11.48 -13.66 -0.14
N LEU A 547 10.93 -12.48 0.14
CA LEU A 547 11.67 -11.36 0.71
C LEU A 547 11.55 -11.33 2.24
N GLY A 548 12.68 -11.22 2.92
CA GLY A 548 12.75 -10.97 4.36
C GLY A 548 12.58 -9.49 4.74
N PRO A 549 12.52 -9.18 6.04
CA PRO A 549 12.49 -7.81 6.52
C PRO A 549 13.83 -7.11 6.25
N PRO A 550 13.83 -5.81 5.86
CA PRO A 550 15.06 -5.07 5.69
C PRO A 550 15.62 -4.55 7.02
N SER A 551 16.94 -4.54 7.13
CA SER A 551 17.72 -3.90 8.19
C SER A 551 18.47 -2.70 7.64
N THR A 552 18.46 -1.58 8.37
CA THR A 552 19.25 -0.41 7.98
C THR A 552 20.72 -0.63 8.32
N LEU A 553 21.58 -0.58 7.30
CA LEU A 553 23.02 -0.73 7.45
C LEU A 553 23.67 0.55 7.96
N SER A 554 23.42 1.66 7.27
CA SER A 554 24.01 2.95 7.61
C SER A 554 23.22 4.08 6.95
N LYS A 555 23.39 5.27 7.52
CA LYS A 555 23.11 6.53 6.84
C LYS A 555 24.39 7.35 6.90
N ALA A 556 24.88 7.77 5.75
CA ALA A 556 26.13 8.50 5.67
C ALA A 556 26.05 9.62 4.63
N THR A 557 26.74 10.71 4.92
CA THR A 557 26.88 11.85 4.02
C THR A 557 28.30 11.88 3.49
N ARG A 558 28.48 11.96 2.18
CA ARG A 558 29.82 12.20 1.64
C ARG A 558 30.19 13.66 1.79
N PRO A 559 31.47 14.01 2.06
CA PRO A 559 31.92 15.38 1.99
C PRO A 559 31.51 16.05 0.69
N VAL A 560 31.43 17.37 0.71
CA VAL A 560 31.13 18.14 -0.49
C VAL A 560 32.36 18.22 -1.39
N ALA A 561 32.16 18.38 -2.69
CA ALA A 561 33.28 18.55 -3.62
C ALA A 561 34.05 19.82 -3.27
N SER A 562 35.38 19.79 -3.38
CA SER A 562 36.23 20.97 -3.11
C SER A 562 35.86 22.18 -3.97
N SER A 563 35.44 21.95 -5.22
CA SER A 563 34.93 22.97 -6.13
C SER A 563 33.66 23.68 -5.64
N SER A 564 32.92 23.07 -4.72
CA SER A 564 31.68 23.61 -4.16
C SER A 564 31.89 24.43 -2.88
N VAL A 565 33.16 24.66 -2.49
CA VAL A 565 33.55 25.41 -1.29
C VAL A 565 34.10 26.78 -1.70
N ALA A 566 33.34 27.83 -1.42
CA ALA A 566 33.75 29.21 -1.66
C ALA A 566 34.74 29.65 -0.58
N ARG A 567 35.74 30.44 -0.97
CA ARG A 567 36.81 30.93 -0.09
C ARG A 567 36.74 32.45 -0.01
N ALA A 568 36.87 33.00 1.19
CA ALA A 568 37.05 34.43 1.43
C ALA A 568 38.20 34.65 2.42
N GLY A 569 39.05 35.65 2.15
CA GLY A 569 40.32 35.80 2.85
C GLY A 569 41.40 34.82 2.34
N THR A 570 42.47 34.67 3.10
CA THR A 570 43.71 33.96 2.71
C THR A 570 43.66 32.46 3.00
N TRP A 571 42.85 31.72 2.24
CA TRP A 571 42.89 30.25 2.22
C TRP A 571 43.69 29.73 1.04
N THR A 572 44.86 29.15 1.30
CA THR A 572 45.69 28.51 0.27
C THR A 572 45.37 27.01 0.18
N THR A 573 45.46 26.44 -1.01
CA THR A 573 45.35 24.99 -1.19
C THR A 573 46.66 24.32 -0.77
N SER A 574 46.62 23.35 0.12
CA SER A 574 47.80 22.63 0.60
C SER A 574 47.42 21.21 1.03
N GLY A 575 48.22 20.22 0.66
CA GLY A 575 48.04 18.82 1.09
C GLY A 575 46.64 18.24 0.87
N GLY A 576 45.99 18.60 -0.23
CA GLY A 576 44.62 18.14 -0.55
C GLY A 576 43.49 18.88 0.19
N GLY A 577 43.79 19.94 0.95
CA GLY A 577 42.82 20.76 1.66
C GLY A 577 43.11 22.25 1.56
N TRP A 578 42.61 23.02 2.53
CA TRP A 578 42.77 24.46 2.65
C TRP A 578 43.49 24.82 3.95
N ALA A 579 44.50 25.68 3.86
CA ALA A 579 45.28 26.16 4.98
C ALA A 579 45.13 27.67 5.16
N THR A 580 45.13 28.13 6.41
CA THR A 580 45.24 29.55 6.74
C THR A 580 45.78 29.76 8.16
N THR A 581 46.42 30.91 8.37
CA THR A 581 46.75 31.47 9.70
C THR A 581 46.02 32.78 9.94
N SER A 582 45.27 33.30 8.96
CA SER A 582 44.62 34.61 9.09
C SER A 582 43.27 34.48 9.79
N SER A 583 43.11 35.19 10.89
CA SER A 583 41.81 35.34 11.56
C SER A 583 40.80 35.99 10.60
N GLY A 584 39.53 35.56 10.68
CA GLY A 584 38.44 36.03 9.82
C GLY A 584 38.34 35.35 8.45
N ALA A 585 39.37 34.61 8.02
CA ALA A 585 39.31 33.85 6.76
C ALA A 585 38.20 32.79 6.83
N ARG A 586 37.44 32.62 5.73
CA ARG A 586 36.22 31.80 5.68
C ARG A 586 36.17 30.80 4.53
N LEU A 587 35.73 29.58 4.82
CA LEU A 587 35.25 28.61 3.82
C LEU A 587 33.72 28.52 3.91
N SER A 588 33.01 28.59 2.79
CA SER A 588 31.55 28.63 2.76
C SER A 588 30.96 27.64 1.77
N VAL A 589 29.80 27.12 2.14
CA VAL A 589 29.04 26.17 1.35
C VAL A 589 27.58 26.61 1.32
N SER A 590 27.06 26.87 0.11
CA SER A 590 25.68 27.30 -0.12
C SER A 590 24.77 26.15 -0.58
N GLY A 591 23.46 26.42 -0.61
CA GLY A 591 22.44 25.47 -1.08
C GLY A 591 22.25 24.25 -0.18
N LEU A 592 22.60 24.36 1.10
CA LEU A 592 22.41 23.28 2.06
C LEU A 592 20.98 23.25 2.59
N LEU A 593 20.49 22.05 2.84
CA LEU A 593 19.14 21.79 3.34
C LEU A 593 19.19 20.82 4.51
N ASP A 594 18.46 21.15 5.58
CA ASP A 594 18.24 20.33 6.79
C ASP A 594 19.52 19.74 7.44
N VAL A 595 20.58 20.54 7.48
CA VAL A 595 21.87 20.17 8.10
C VAL A 595 21.71 20.07 9.60
N ARG A 596 22.27 19.00 10.18
CA ARG A 596 22.11 18.66 11.60
C ARG A 596 23.44 18.44 12.31
N GLN A 597 24.47 18.20 11.53
CA GLN A 597 25.85 18.19 11.99
C GLN A 597 26.69 18.94 10.97
N VAL A 598 27.67 19.69 11.46
CA VAL A 598 28.76 20.19 10.62
C VAL A 598 29.99 19.39 10.99
N VAL A 599 30.55 18.67 10.01
CA VAL A 599 31.74 17.85 10.21
C VAL A 599 32.88 18.44 9.42
N VAL A 600 33.97 18.77 10.11
CA VAL A 600 35.18 19.36 9.55
C VAL A 600 36.31 18.36 9.73
N ARG A 601 36.86 17.83 8.63
CA ARG A 601 38.09 17.05 8.70
C ARG A 601 39.27 18.00 8.71
N ALA A 602 40.05 18.03 9.77
CA ALA A 602 41.15 18.96 9.94
C ALA A 602 42.35 18.32 10.64
N ARG A 603 43.53 18.90 10.42
CA ARG A 603 44.73 18.57 11.18
C ARG A 603 44.57 19.02 12.63
N THR A 604 45.01 18.20 13.58
CA THR A 604 44.92 18.47 15.02
C THR A 604 46.29 18.61 15.69
N GLY A 605 46.32 19.23 16.86
CA GLY A 605 47.52 19.40 17.68
C GLY A 605 47.61 20.80 18.30
N PRO A 606 48.45 21.01 19.34
CA PRO A 606 48.54 22.27 20.09
C PRO A 606 48.83 23.51 19.23
N GLY A 607 49.53 23.35 18.10
CA GLY A 607 49.83 24.43 17.16
C GLY A 607 48.66 24.84 16.25
N THR A 608 47.51 24.17 16.36
CA THR A 608 46.30 24.49 15.59
C THR A 608 45.38 25.45 16.35
N GLY A 609 44.45 26.11 15.65
CA GLY A 609 43.54 27.09 16.27
C GLY A 609 42.06 26.79 16.05
N PRO A 610 41.16 27.40 16.85
CA PRO A 610 39.73 27.17 16.80
C PRO A 610 39.08 27.69 15.51
N ILE A 611 38.01 27.00 15.13
CA ILE A 611 37.20 27.24 13.95
C ILE A 611 35.76 27.52 14.40
N GLU A 612 35.24 28.70 14.10
CA GLU A 612 33.84 29.02 14.31
C GLU A 612 32.97 28.52 13.16
N VAL A 613 31.84 27.93 13.47
CA VAL A 613 30.83 27.53 12.47
C VAL A 613 29.67 28.52 12.51
N ARG A 614 29.26 29.03 11.35
CA ARG A 614 28.17 30.00 11.17
C ARG A 614 27.16 29.56 10.13
N ALA A 615 25.92 30.02 10.26
CA ALA A 615 24.91 30.00 9.21
C ALA A 615 24.42 31.43 8.93
N GLY A 616 24.79 31.96 7.76
CA GLY A 616 24.69 33.41 7.52
C GLY A 616 25.45 34.20 8.59
N SER A 617 24.77 35.12 9.27
CA SER A 617 25.33 35.88 10.40
C SER A 617 25.34 35.13 11.73
N ALA A 618 24.50 34.09 11.88
CA ALA A 618 24.30 33.38 13.14
C ALA A 618 25.47 32.44 13.47
N ARG A 619 25.98 32.52 14.69
CA ARG A 619 26.99 31.60 15.23
C ARG A 619 26.34 30.29 15.67
N LEU A 620 26.83 29.17 15.15
CA LEU A 620 26.35 27.83 15.48
C LEU A 620 27.20 27.14 16.56
N GLY A 621 28.51 27.43 16.60
CA GLY A 621 29.42 26.83 17.58
C GLY A 621 30.89 27.01 17.21
N VAL A 622 31.78 26.41 17.99
CA VAL A 622 33.24 26.42 17.76
C VAL A 622 33.78 25.00 17.85
N LEU A 623 34.67 24.65 16.94
CA LEU A 623 35.44 23.42 16.93
C LEU A 623 36.90 23.76 17.23
N ASP A 624 37.48 23.16 18.26
CA ASP A 624 38.87 23.42 18.65
C ASP A 624 39.75 22.18 18.39
N PRO A 625 40.57 22.17 17.32
CA PRO A 625 41.52 21.09 17.05
C PRO A 625 42.73 21.06 17.98
N SER A 626 42.96 22.11 18.77
CA SER A 626 44.18 22.28 19.56
C SER A 626 44.26 21.39 20.79
N THR A 627 43.11 20.93 21.28
CA THR A 627 42.98 20.04 22.43
C THR A 627 43.18 18.57 22.09
N LEU A 628 43.42 18.24 20.82
CA LEU A 628 43.55 16.87 20.32
C LEU A 628 45.03 16.55 20.02
N PRO A 629 45.45 15.27 20.08
CA PRO A 629 46.84 14.87 19.84
C PRO A 629 47.36 15.34 18.47
N THR A 630 48.65 15.72 18.44
CA THR A 630 49.34 16.17 17.24
C THR A 630 49.46 15.04 16.21
N SER A 631 49.25 15.39 14.93
CA SER A 631 49.59 14.60 13.72
C SER A 631 48.62 13.52 13.22
N SER A 632 47.33 13.56 13.57
CA SER A 632 46.31 12.79 12.83
C SER A 632 45.21 13.70 12.31
N ASP A 633 44.88 13.59 11.02
CA ASP A 633 43.72 14.29 10.46
C ASP A 633 42.45 13.69 11.09
N ARG A 634 41.67 14.51 11.79
CA ARG A 634 40.48 14.06 12.54
C ARG A 634 39.23 14.76 12.06
N ALA A 635 38.10 14.07 12.20
CA ALA A 635 36.78 14.62 12.00
C ALA A 635 36.32 15.32 13.28
N LEU A 636 36.20 16.64 13.22
CA LEU A 636 35.61 17.47 14.26
C LEU A 636 34.11 17.60 13.98
N VAL A 637 33.26 17.26 14.95
CA VAL A 637 31.81 17.21 14.76
C VAL A 637 31.14 18.27 15.62
N LEU A 638 30.39 19.17 14.98
CA LEU A 638 29.49 20.11 15.66
C LEU A 638 28.04 19.65 15.47
N PRO A 639 27.37 19.07 16.49
CA PRO A 639 25.95 18.80 16.44
C PRO A 639 25.14 20.10 16.53
N LEU A 640 24.04 20.17 15.76
CA LEU A 640 23.14 21.33 15.74
C LEU A 640 21.83 21.00 16.47
N ALA A 641 21.38 21.90 17.34
CA ALA A 641 20.15 21.72 18.12
C ALA A 641 18.89 21.64 17.23
N SER A 642 18.90 22.35 16.09
CA SER A 642 17.81 22.39 15.10
C SER A 642 18.37 22.24 13.68
N PRO A 643 17.58 21.81 12.67
CA PRO A 643 18.09 21.68 11.32
C PRO A 643 18.32 23.08 10.74
N VAL A 644 19.44 23.25 10.04
CA VAL A 644 19.82 24.54 9.44
C VAL A 644 19.91 24.38 7.92
N SER A 645 19.40 25.38 7.20
CA SER A 645 19.43 25.44 5.74
C SER A 645 20.01 26.77 5.26
N GLY A 646 20.49 26.82 4.02
CA GLY A 646 21.14 27.99 3.45
C GLY A 646 22.65 27.84 3.34
N THR A 647 23.40 28.90 3.65
CA THR A 647 24.86 28.91 3.58
C THR A 647 25.47 28.66 4.95
N ILE A 648 26.32 27.64 5.06
CA ILE A 648 27.13 27.36 6.25
C ILE A 648 28.58 27.71 5.97
N SER A 649 29.22 28.37 6.93
CA SER A 649 30.59 28.84 6.85
C SER A 649 31.42 28.36 8.03
N VAL A 650 32.68 28.03 7.78
CA VAL A 650 33.70 27.84 8.82
C VAL A 650 34.68 29.01 8.78
N VAL A 651 34.93 29.63 9.93
CA VAL A 651 35.69 30.88 10.08
C VAL A 651 36.87 30.64 11.02
N ALA A 652 38.08 30.99 10.60
CA ALA A 652 39.27 30.95 11.44
C ALA A 652 39.22 32.09 12.49
N LEU A 653 39.42 31.77 13.77
CA LEU A 653 39.24 32.77 14.85
C LEU A 653 40.54 33.47 15.31
N ASP A 654 41.70 32.83 15.18
CA ASP A 654 42.99 33.37 15.65
C ASP A 654 44.14 33.15 14.65
N GLY A 655 45.36 33.56 15.05
CA GLY A 655 46.58 33.46 14.23
C GLY A 655 47.18 32.06 14.07
N ARG A 656 46.70 31.06 14.82
CA ARG A 656 47.25 29.69 14.77
C ARG A 656 46.87 28.97 13.48
N SER A 657 47.59 27.91 13.11
CA SER A 657 47.36 27.21 11.84
C SER A 657 46.03 26.46 11.80
N LYS A 658 45.27 26.60 10.71
CA LYS A 658 44.08 25.78 10.42
C LYS A 658 44.34 25.07 9.11
N HIS A 659 44.18 23.76 9.09
CA HIS A 659 44.26 22.95 7.88
C HIS A 659 43.00 22.10 7.76
N VAL A 660 42.07 22.51 6.90
CA VAL A 660 40.78 21.87 6.68
C VAL A 660 40.85 21.06 5.39
N LEU A 661 40.65 19.76 5.48
CA LEU A 661 40.74 18.82 4.37
C LEU A 661 39.39 18.59 3.68
N ALA A 662 38.30 18.60 4.45
CA ALA A 662 36.97 18.32 3.92
C ALA A 662 35.87 18.87 4.83
N LEU A 663 34.73 19.21 4.21
CA LEU A 663 33.51 19.62 4.89
C LEU A 663 32.38 18.64 4.53
N ALA A 664 31.67 18.16 5.54
CA ALA A 664 30.48 17.33 5.36
C ALA A 664 29.34 17.85 6.23
N PHE A 665 28.11 17.68 5.75
CA PHE A 665 26.91 18.24 6.37
C PHE A 665 25.83 17.16 6.59
N PRO A 666 26.03 16.21 7.53
CA PRO A 666 25.04 15.19 7.80
C PRO A 666 23.65 15.74 8.16
N ARG A 667 22.62 15.06 7.64
CA ARG A 667 21.21 15.43 7.75
C ARG A 667 20.43 14.44 8.62
N THR A 668 19.38 14.89 9.28
CA THR A 668 18.37 14.01 9.87
C THR A 668 17.23 13.80 8.88
N VAL A 669 16.78 12.56 8.76
CA VAL A 669 15.48 12.22 8.18
C VAL A 669 14.61 11.84 9.38
N GLY A 670 13.38 12.35 9.46
CA GLY A 670 12.43 12.00 10.52
C GLY A 670 12.30 10.49 10.68
N HIS A 671 12.18 10.03 11.92
CA HIS A 671 11.97 8.66 12.40
C HIS A 671 12.60 7.50 11.59
N GLY A 672 13.48 6.76 12.27
CA GLY A 672 14.15 5.59 11.73
C GLY A 672 13.24 4.63 10.97
N VAL A 673 13.86 4.00 9.99
CA VAL A 673 13.35 2.91 9.16
C VAL A 673 12.53 1.93 10.00
N GLY A 674 11.22 2.11 9.97
CA GLY A 674 10.26 1.11 10.39
C GLY A 674 9.71 0.44 9.16
N VAL A 675 10.48 -0.40 8.45
CA VAL A 675 9.84 -1.45 7.65
C VAL A 675 9.43 -2.56 8.61
N SER A 676 8.40 -2.26 9.37
CA SER A 676 7.70 -3.28 10.10
C SER A 676 6.70 -3.93 9.13
N ARG A 677 7.10 -5.02 8.46
CA ARG A 677 6.12 -6.12 8.23
C ARG A 677 6.06 -7.06 9.43
N THR A 678 6.55 -6.64 10.61
CA THR A 678 5.94 -7.17 11.82
C THR A 678 4.53 -6.58 11.87
N ALA A 679 3.53 -7.46 11.80
CA ALA A 679 2.13 -7.07 11.89
C ALA A 679 1.96 -6.14 13.10
N ARG A 680 1.54 -4.90 12.83
CA ARG A 680 1.16 -3.97 13.89
C ARG A 680 0.13 -4.69 14.76
N PRO A 681 0.35 -4.85 16.09
CA PRO A 681 -0.59 -5.57 16.92
C PRO A 681 -1.99 -4.97 16.76
N ALA A 682 -2.99 -5.84 16.63
CA ALA A 682 -4.38 -5.43 16.51
C ALA A 682 -4.81 -4.54 17.71
N ALA A 683 -5.84 -3.74 17.53
CA ALA A 683 -6.40 -2.94 18.61
C ALA A 683 -6.89 -3.89 19.74
N PRO A 684 -6.49 -3.71 21.01
CA PRO A 684 -6.93 -4.59 22.09
C PRO A 684 -8.46 -4.55 22.23
N ALA A 685 -9.13 -5.70 22.25
CA ALA A 685 -10.58 -5.74 22.45
C ALA A 685 -10.92 -5.67 23.95
N SER A 686 -11.81 -4.77 24.35
CA SER A 686 -12.23 -4.69 25.76
C SER A 686 -12.96 -5.97 26.20
N THR A 687 -12.68 -6.42 27.43
CA THR A 687 -13.44 -7.52 28.08
C THR A 687 -14.37 -7.00 29.18
N LEU A 688 -14.52 -5.68 29.32
CA LEU A 688 -15.38 -5.08 30.34
C LEU A 688 -16.87 -5.27 29.99
N THR A 689 -17.60 -5.96 30.85
CA THR A 689 -19.05 -6.14 30.75
C THR A 689 -19.82 -4.89 31.16
N SER A 690 -21.13 -4.85 30.92
CA SER A 690 -22.01 -3.76 31.34
C SER A 690 -22.11 -3.60 32.87
N ALA A 691 -22.05 -4.70 33.62
CA ALA A 691 -21.97 -4.70 35.08
C ALA A 691 -20.66 -4.04 35.56
N ALA A 692 -19.58 -4.16 34.78
CA ALA A 692 -18.26 -3.65 35.09
C ALA A 692 -18.08 -2.12 34.91
N ARG A 693 -19.13 -1.38 34.50
CA ARG A 693 -19.11 0.08 34.26
C ARG A 693 -19.25 0.95 35.52
N SER A 694 -19.23 0.36 36.71
CA SER A 694 -19.19 1.07 38.00
C SER A 694 -17.87 0.82 38.74
N ALA A 695 -17.21 1.89 39.19
CA ALA A 695 -15.98 1.81 39.99
C ALA A 695 -16.34 1.89 41.47
N LEU A 696 -16.54 0.72 42.07
CA LEU A 696 -17.02 0.59 43.44
C LEU A 696 -15.91 0.78 44.48
N GLY A 697 -14.68 0.35 44.15
CA GLY A 697 -13.48 0.55 44.97
C GLY A 697 -12.83 1.93 44.80
N THR A 698 -11.69 2.12 45.46
CA THR A 698 -10.77 3.25 45.26
C THR A 698 -9.82 3.04 44.07
N SER A 699 -9.81 1.83 43.52
CA SER A 699 -9.07 1.44 42.31
C SER A 699 -9.96 0.55 41.43
N ARG A 700 -9.74 0.62 40.12
CA ARG A 700 -10.45 -0.18 39.12
C ARG A 700 -9.48 -0.79 38.12
N THR A 701 -9.50 -2.12 38.03
CA THR A 701 -8.78 -2.84 36.98
C THR A 701 -9.57 -2.82 35.68
N PHE A 702 -8.97 -2.26 34.63
CA PHE A 702 -9.45 -2.32 33.26
C PHE A 702 -8.78 -3.50 32.57
N THR A 703 -9.56 -4.33 31.87
CA THR A 703 -9.07 -5.55 31.21
C THR A 703 -9.40 -5.54 29.72
N TRP A 704 -8.54 -6.17 28.94
CA TRP A 704 -8.69 -6.37 27.51
C TRP A 704 -8.20 -7.77 27.11
N ARG A 705 -8.50 -8.20 25.89
CA ARG A 705 -7.92 -9.43 25.33
C ARG A 705 -6.46 -9.19 25.01
N ALA A 706 -5.60 -10.11 25.45
CA ALA A 706 -4.20 -10.10 25.05
C ALA A 706 -4.09 -10.13 23.51
N VAL A 707 -3.22 -9.29 22.97
CA VAL A 707 -2.99 -9.16 21.54
C VAL A 707 -1.72 -9.92 21.17
N THR A 708 -1.85 -10.91 20.28
CA THR A 708 -0.72 -11.65 19.74
C THR A 708 0.31 -10.70 19.12
N GLY A 709 1.58 -10.82 19.53
CA GLY A 709 2.67 -9.96 19.06
C GLY A 709 2.86 -8.65 19.83
N ALA A 710 2.04 -8.37 20.85
CA ALA A 710 2.28 -7.26 21.78
C ALA A 710 3.33 -7.65 22.84
N SER A 711 4.39 -6.86 22.98
CA SER A 711 5.37 -6.96 24.06
C SER A 711 5.00 -6.13 25.29
N ARG A 712 4.19 -5.08 25.11
CA ARG A 712 3.60 -4.28 26.20
C ARG A 712 2.34 -3.56 25.74
N TYR A 713 1.64 -2.95 26.68
CA TYR A 713 0.50 -2.07 26.47
C TYR A 713 0.78 -0.71 27.07
N GLU A 714 0.45 0.35 26.35
CA GLU A 714 0.51 1.72 26.84
C GLU A 714 -0.91 2.19 27.18
N VAL A 715 -1.04 2.85 28.34
CA VAL A 715 -2.33 3.18 28.93
C VAL A 715 -2.43 4.69 29.14
N TRP A 716 -3.54 5.25 28.65
CA TRP A 716 -3.95 6.62 28.94
C TRP A 716 -5.29 6.60 29.65
N SER A 717 -5.52 7.61 30.48
CA SER A 717 -6.83 7.85 31.07
C SER A 717 -7.23 9.30 30.91
N ARG A 718 -8.53 9.55 30.91
CA ARG A 718 -9.11 10.85 31.20
C ARG A 718 -10.22 10.67 32.20
N ALA A 719 -10.41 11.69 33.03
CA ALA A 719 -11.46 11.69 34.04
C ALA A 719 -12.12 13.07 34.09
N ALA A 720 -13.39 13.09 34.45
CA ALA A 720 -14.09 14.31 34.80
C ALA A 720 -14.90 14.06 36.07
N SER A 721 -14.80 14.98 37.03
CA SER A 721 -15.58 14.96 38.25
C SER A 721 -16.90 15.72 38.07
N GLY A 722 -17.93 15.25 38.78
CA GLY A 722 -19.26 15.81 38.66
C GLY A 722 -19.76 15.76 37.22
N ALA A 723 -20.28 16.89 36.75
CA ALA A 723 -21.07 16.92 35.55
C ALA A 723 -20.42 17.55 34.31
N ARG A 724 -19.11 17.79 34.38
CA ARG A 724 -18.29 18.37 33.31
C ARG A 724 -17.95 17.33 32.24
N ALA A 725 -18.03 17.67 30.95
CA ALA A 725 -17.62 16.79 29.85
C ALA A 725 -16.23 16.16 30.09
N LEU A 726 -16.01 14.94 29.60
CA LEU A 726 -14.65 14.36 29.61
C LEU A 726 -13.74 15.28 28.78
N PRO A 727 -12.54 15.64 29.27
CA PRO A 727 -11.65 16.50 28.52
C PRO A 727 -11.23 15.82 27.20
N GLY A 728 -10.97 16.62 26.17
CA GLY A 728 -10.40 16.13 24.92
C GLY A 728 -8.99 15.55 25.10
N THR A 729 -8.27 16.02 26.12
CA THR A 729 -6.91 15.61 26.45
C THR A 729 -6.87 14.28 27.21
N TRP A 730 -5.84 13.49 26.91
CA TRP A 730 -5.60 12.19 27.54
C TRP A 730 -4.32 12.25 28.36
N THR A 731 -4.36 11.80 29.62
CA THR A 731 -3.19 11.70 30.49
C THR A 731 -2.56 10.33 30.34
N TYR A 732 -1.26 10.27 30.02
CA TYR A 732 -0.52 9.01 30.01
C TYR A 732 -0.36 8.48 31.45
N ARG A 733 -0.62 7.18 31.64
CA ARG A 733 -0.56 6.53 32.96
C ARG A 733 0.58 5.53 33.09
N GLY A 734 1.20 5.13 31.99
CA GLY A 734 2.32 4.21 31.96
C GLY A 734 2.09 3.03 31.03
N SER A 735 2.94 2.01 31.17
CA SER A 735 2.88 0.78 30.40
C SER A 735 2.76 -0.46 31.29
N THR A 736 2.23 -1.54 30.73
CA THR A 736 2.06 -2.84 31.40
C THR A 736 2.28 -3.98 30.41
N THR A 737 2.84 -5.11 30.84
CA THR A 737 2.94 -6.33 30.02
C THR A 737 1.68 -7.19 30.11
N HIS A 738 0.83 -6.94 31.10
CA HIS A 738 -0.40 -7.68 31.33
C HIS A 738 -1.55 -7.13 30.49
N ALA A 739 -2.54 -7.96 30.17
CA ALA A 739 -3.77 -7.53 29.49
C ALA A 739 -4.76 -6.81 30.43
N SER A 740 -4.22 -6.11 31.42
CA SER A 740 -4.97 -5.41 32.46
C SER A 740 -4.15 -4.24 33.02
N TYR A 741 -4.87 -3.23 33.52
CA TYR A 741 -4.27 -2.07 34.21
C TYR A 741 -5.18 -1.56 35.32
N ALA A 742 -4.64 -1.46 36.53
CA ALA A 742 -5.34 -0.90 37.69
C ALA A 742 -5.21 0.63 37.70
N LEU A 743 -6.33 1.33 37.58
CA LEU A 743 -6.40 2.78 37.64
C LEU A 743 -7.04 3.22 38.96
N ALA A 744 -6.40 4.16 39.67
CA ALA A 744 -7.00 4.80 40.84
C ALA A 744 -8.29 5.54 40.44
N THR A 745 -9.38 5.23 41.13
CA THR A 745 -10.73 5.78 40.92
C THR A 745 -11.29 6.36 42.22
N SER A 746 -10.45 7.14 42.92
CA SER A 746 -10.76 7.69 44.25
C SER A 746 -11.76 8.85 44.23
N THR A 747 -11.89 9.57 43.11
CA THR A 747 -12.78 10.73 43.00
C THR A 747 -14.23 10.28 42.92
N ALA A 748 -15.07 10.71 43.86
CA ALA A 748 -16.50 10.40 43.87
C ALA A 748 -17.25 11.11 42.73
N GLY A 749 -18.25 10.44 42.15
CA GLY A 749 -19.06 10.92 41.04
C GLY A 749 -18.26 11.21 39.76
N ALA A 750 -17.05 10.66 39.62
CA ALA A 750 -16.19 10.89 38.47
C ALA A 750 -16.36 9.77 37.44
N THR A 751 -16.42 10.15 36.17
CA THR A 751 -16.36 9.21 35.05
C THR A 751 -14.91 9.12 34.58
N TYR A 752 -14.38 7.90 34.57
CA TYR A 752 -13.07 7.56 34.04
C TYR A 752 -13.22 6.85 32.70
N GLN A 753 -12.41 7.25 31.74
CA GLN A 753 -12.25 6.52 30.49
C GLN A 753 -10.79 6.15 30.30
N VAL A 754 -10.57 4.92 29.85
CA VAL A 754 -9.24 4.38 29.60
C VAL A 754 -9.09 4.11 28.11
N ARG A 755 -7.92 4.44 27.59
CA ARG A 755 -7.50 4.12 26.24
C ARG A 755 -6.23 3.28 26.34
N VAL A 756 -6.20 2.18 25.60
CA VAL A 756 -5.07 1.26 25.57
C VAL A 756 -4.52 1.12 24.16
N ARG A 757 -3.20 0.99 24.06
CA ARG A 757 -2.47 0.71 22.82
C ARG A 757 -1.59 -0.51 23.02
N ALA A 758 -1.73 -1.53 22.19
CA ALA A 758 -0.76 -2.61 22.13
C ALA A 758 0.54 -2.12 21.46
N VAL A 759 1.70 -2.54 21.94
CA VAL A 759 3.00 -2.20 21.37
C VAL A 759 3.77 -3.49 21.14
N GLY A 760 4.22 -3.72 19.91
CA GLY A 760 5.01 -4.88 19.53
C GLY A 760 6.41 -4.49 19.06
N ALA A 761 7.20 -5.48 18.65
CA ALA A 761 8.53 -5.27 18.08
C ALA A 761 8.52 -4.33 16.84
N GLY A 762 7.39 -4.30 16.12
CA GLY A 762 7.14 -3.48 14.94
C GLY A 762 6.63 -2.06 15.19
N GLY A 763 6.50 -1.63 16.45
CA GLY A 763 5.95 -0.33 16.84
C GLY A 763 4.54 -0.39 17.43
N SER A 764 3.93 0.78 17.64
CA SER A 764 2.68 0.91 18.40
C SER A 764 1.41 0.67 17.57
N GLY A 765 0.47 -0.11 18.08
CA GLY A 765 -0.83 -0.49 17.53
C GLY A 765 -1.88 0.62 17.45
N ALA A 766 -3.05 0.33 16.88
CA ALA A 766 -4.21 1.22 16.98
C ALA A 766 -4.69 1.26 18.44
N THR A 767 -5.26 2.41 18.86
CA THR A 767 -5.75 2.57 20.23
C THR A 767 -7.20 2.11 20.34
N THR A 768 -7.53 1.33 21.38
CA THR A 768 -8.93 1.06 21.75
C THR A 768 -9.32 1.90 22.93
N GLN A 769 -10.45 2.61 22.83
CA GLN A 769 -11.11 3.19 23.99
C GLN A 769 -11.94 2.11 24.69
N LEU A 770 -11.66 1.88 25.96
CA LEU A 770 -12.42 0.97 26.79
C LEU A 770 -13.72 1.66 27.28
N PRO A 771 -14.77 0.89 27.63
CA PRO A 771 -15.98 1.44 28.22
C PRO A 771 -15.67 2.33 29.43
N SER A 772 -16.33 3.48 29.51
CA SER A 772 -16.20 4.37 30.65
C SER A 772 -16.73 3.73 31.92
N VAL A 773 -16.08 4.02 33.05
CA VAL A 773 -16.46 3.55 34.37
C VAL A 773 -16.74 4.77 35.25
N THR A 774 -17.87 4.79 35.94
CA THR A 774 -18.25 5.91 36.82
C THR A 774 -18.26 5.47 38.28
N THR A 775 -17.67 6.28 39.16
CA THR A 775 -17.71 6.06 40.61
C THR A 775 -19.05 6.52 41.19
N PRO A 776 -19.51 5.95 42.32
CA PRO A 776 -20.67 6.45 43.04
C PRO A 776 -20.52 7.93 43.41
N VAL A 777 -21.63 8.67 43.41
CA VAL A 777 -21.65 10.04 43.94
C VAL A 777 -21.27 10.04 45.42
N ALA A 778 -20.66 11.13 45.88
CA ALA A 778 -20.31 11.24 47.29
C ALA A 778 -21.59 11.25 48.13
N TRP A 779 -21.52 10.69 49.33
CA TRP A 779 -22.66 10.68 50.23
C TRP A 779 -23.18 12.09 50.55
N SER A 780 -22.28 13.07 50.65
CA SER A 780 -22.60 14.50 50.84
C SER A 780 -23.40 15.11 49.68
N GLN A 781 -23.40 14.49 48.50
CA GLN A 781 -24.17 14.94 47.34
C GLN A 781 -25.57 14.33 47.29
N VAL A 782 -25.90 13.42 48.20
CA VAL A 782 -27.22 12.79 48.29
C VAL A 782 -28.00 13.46 49.40
N VAL A 783 -29.05 14.19 49.03
CA VAL A 783 -29.97 14.83 49.97
C VAL A 783 -31.07 13.84 50.33
N GLN A 784 -31.22 13.56 51.62
CA GLN A 784 -32.18 12.59 52.13
C GLN A 784 -33.36 13.30 52.81
N THR A 785 -34.60 12.89 52.51
CA THR A 785 -35.82 13.45 53.11
C THR A 785 -36.84 12.36 53.39
N GLY A 786 -37.71 12.54 54.39
CA GLY A 786 -38.82 11.62 54.66
C GLY A 786 -38.44 10.27 55.31
N GLY A 787 -37.39 10.22 56.15
CA GLY A 787 -37.12 9.07 57.03
C GLY A 787 -36.01 8.11 56.57
N TRP A 788 -35.07 8.56 55.74
CA TRP A 788 -33.83 7.83 55.47
C TRP A 788 -32.81 8.02 56.58
N SER A 789 -32.13 6.95 56.98
CA SER A 789 -30.97 7.00 57.86
C SER A 789 -29.75 6.34 57.21
N ARG A 790 -28.56 6.69 57.69
CA ARG A 790 -27.29 6.08 57.28
C ARG A 790 -26.97 4.94 58.22
N SER A 791 -26.70 3.76 57.66
CA SER A 791 -26.23 2.59 58.39
C SER A 791 -24.83 2.23 57.92
N THR A 792 -23.95 1.88 58.85
CA THR A 792 -22.57 1.46 58.56
C THR A 792 -22.41 -0.05 58.72
N SER A 793 -21.72 -0.69 57.79
CA SER A 793 -21.34 -2.10 57.85
C SER A 793 -20.28 -2.37 56.80
N SER A 794 -19.34 -3.27 57.12
CA SER A 794 -18.35 -3.79 56.17
C SER A 794 -18.99 -4.53 54.98
N LEU A 795 -20.23 -5.02 55.13
CA LEU A 795 -21.00 -5.64 54.05
C LEU A 795 -21.50 -4.62 53.02
N TYR A 796 -21.48 -3.32 53.35
CA TYR A 796 -21.93 -2.27 52.46
C TYR A 796 -20.78 -1.69 51.65
N LEU A 797 -21.13 -1.16 50.50
CA LEU A 797 -20.17 -0.49 49.65
C LEU A 797 -19.57 0.72 50.39
N ARG A 798 -18.24 0.76 50.48
CA ARG A 798 -17.50 1.80 51.21
C ARG A 798 -17.97 1.95 52.67
N GLY A 799 -18.43 0.86 53.29
CA GLY A 799 -18.77 0.81 54.70
C GLY A 799 -20.13 1.41 55.07
N GLY A 800 -20.97 1.85 54.12
CA GLY A 800 -22.23 2.53 54.44
C GLY A 800 -23.38 2.30 53.44
N ALA A 801 -24.62 2.45 53.89
CA ALA A 801 -25.83 2.43 53.08
C ALA A 801 -26.91 3.39 53.60
N TYR A 802 -27.76 3.91 52.71
CA TYR A 802 -29.02 4.53 53.07
C TYR A 802 -30.06 3.44 53.34
N VAL A 803 -30.75 3.52 54.48
CA VAL A 803 -31.81 2.58 54.87
C VAL A 803 -33.08 3.31 55.28
N THR A 804 -34.23 2.74 54.96
CA THR A 804 -35.53 3.23 55.42
C THR A 804 -36.58 2.13 55.35
N THR A 805 -37.64 2.29 56.14
CA THR A 805 -38.92 1.56 56.03
C THR A 805 -40.07 2.53 55.76
N ALA A 806 -39.81 3.83 55.64
CA ALA A 806 -40.85 4.83 55.43
C ALA A 806 -41.29 4.84 53.97
N ALA A 807 -42.61 4.90 53.73
CA ALA A 807 -43.16 5.12 52.40
C ALA A 807 -43.03 6.60 52.01
N GLY A 808 -42.64 6.88 50.76
CA GLY A 808 -42.49 8.23 50.25
C GLY A 808 -41.19 8.93 50.64
N ALA A 809 -40.26 8.23 51.31
CA ALA A 809 -38.92 8.71 51.61
C ALA A 809 -38.13 8.94 50.31
N ARG A 810 -37.33 10.00 50.22
CA ARG A 810 -36.64 10.41 48.98
C ARG A 810 -35.14 10.58 49.19
N LEU A 811 -34.36 9.97 48.30
CA LEU A 811 -32.94 10.30 48.07
C LEU A 811 -32.85 11.12 46.79
N ARG A 812 -32.26 12.32 46.87
CA ARG A 812 -32.10 13.23 45.74
C ARG A 812 -30.64 13.47 45.45
N VAL A 813 -30.29 13.43 44.18
CA VAL A 813 -28.97 13.81 43.67
C VAL A 813 -29.16 14.84 42.57
N SER A 814 -28.74 16.06 42.82
CA SER A 814 -28.78 17.15 41.84
C SER A 814 -27.60 17.03 40.88
N GLY A 815 -27.85 17.15 39.58
CA GLY A 815 -26.82 17.14 38.54
C GLY A 815 -27.43 17.29 37.14
N PRO A 816 -26.65 17.70 36.12
CA PRO A 816 -27.10 17.76 34.74
C PRO A 816 -27.01 16.38 34.05
N THR A 817 -27.69 16.31 32.90
CA THR A 817 -27.82 15.22 31.93
C THR A 817 -27.28 13.85 32.36
N VAL A 818 -28.20 12.95 32.75
CA VAL A 818 -27.87 11.56 33.05
C VAL A 818 -28.39 10.68 31.91
N GLY A 819 -27.51 9.83 31.36
CA GLY A 819 -27.88 8.88 30.31
C GLY A 819 -28.35 7.53 30.84
N ARG A 820 -27.98 7.21 32.09
CA ARG A 820 -28.40 6.02 32.82
C ARG A 820 -28.18 6.19 34.31
N VAL A 821 -29.18 5.85 35.11
CA VAL A 821 -29.05 5.79 36.58
C VAL A 821 -28.84 4.33 36.97
N ARG A 822 -27.85 4.07 37.83
CA ARG A 822 -27.64 2.74 38.40
C ARG A 822 -27.67 2.83 39.91
N LEU A 823 -28.48 1.97 40.51
CA LEU A 823 -28.58 1.85 41.96
C LEU A 823 -27.88 0.58 42.41
N HIS A 824 -27.07 0.71 43.45
CA HIS A 824 -26.49 -0.41 44.16
C HIS A 824 -27.29 -0.62 45.43
N LEU A 825 -28.08 -1.69 45.48
CA LEU A 825 -29.10 -1.91 46.50
C LEU A 825 -29.04 -3.33 47.03
N THR A 826 -29.64 -3.54 48.19
CA THR A 826 -29.85 -4.90 48.73
C THR A 826 -31.19 -5.43 48.24
N THR A 827 -31.21 -6.68 47.78
CA THR A 827 -32.46 -7.42 47.54
C THR A 827 -32.59 -8.54 48.55
N ALA A 828 -33.80 -8.80 49.05
CA ALA A 828 -34.06 -9.84 50.05
C ALA A 828 -35.57 -10.13 50.14
N PRO A 829 -36.00 -11.24 50.76
CA PRO A 829 -37.41 -11.45 51.06
C PRO A 829 -37.98 -10.28 51.87
N GLY A 830 -39.19 -9.83 51.52
CA GLY A 830 -39.88 -8.75 52.24
C GLY A 830 -39.39 -7.32 51.97
N GLN A 831 -38.40 -7.11 51.10
CA GLN A 831 -37.96 -5.75 50.73
C GLN A 831 -39.01 -5.01 49.86
N GLY A 832 -38.93 -3.68 49.87
CA GLY A 832 -39.92 -2.78 49.29
C GLY A 832 -39.75 -2.46 47.81
N ARG A 833 -40.44 -1.38 47.40
CA ARG A 833 -40.40 -0.86 46.03
C ARG A 833 -39.89 0.56 45.97
N LEU A 834 -39.23 0.87 44.86
CA LEU A 834 -38.64 2.17 44.58
C LEU A 834 -39.23 2.72 43.29
N SER A 835 -39.43 4.02 43.23
CA SER A 835 -39.57 4.75 41.98
C SER A 835 -38.34 5.62 41.77
N VAL A 836 -37.79 5.60 40.56
CA VAL A 836 -36.72 6.51 40.14
C VAL A 836 -37.36 7.57 39.27
N LEU A 837 -37.14 8.83 39.62
CA LEU A 837 -37.56 10.00 38.86
C LEU A 837 -36.34 10.78 38.40
N VAL A 838 -36.40 11.39 37.22
CA VAL A 838 -35.38 12.32 36.72
C VAL A 838 -36.07 13.58 36.23
N GLY A 839 -35.69 14.74 36.78
CA GLY A 839 -36.34 16.01 36.45
C GLY A 839 -37.83 16.05 36.82
N GLY A 840 -38.26 15.23 37.80
CA GLY A 840 -39.66 15.10 38.21
C GLY A 840 -40.47 14.04 37.45
N HIS A 841 -39.95 13.49 36.34
CA HIS A 841 -40.62 12.42 35.59
C HIS A 841 -40.20 11.04 36.09
N ARG A 842 -41.17 10.15 36.34
CA ARG A 842 -40.89 8.76 36.73
C ARG A 842 -40.32 7.98 35.55
N VAL A 843 -39.10 7.47 35.69
CA VAL A 843 -38.36 6.75 34.65
C VAL A 843 -38.27 5.24 34.89
N ALA A 844 -38.42 4.80 36.15
CA ALA A 844 -38.50 3.39 36.48
C ALA A 844 -39.23 3.15 37.81
N THR A 845 -39.77 1.94 37.93
CA THR A 845 -40.20 1.35 39.20
C THR A 845 -39.41 0.07 39.40
N LEU A 846 -38.73 -0.06 40.54
CA LEU A 846 -37.84 -1.16 40.86
C LEU A 846 -38.38 -1.95 42.06
N TRP A 847 -38.37 -3.27 41.94
CA TRP A 847 -38.73 -4.19 43.01
C TRP A 847 -37.44 -4.71 43.65
N THR A 848 -37.28 -4.56 44.97
CA THR A 848 -36.10 -5.07 45.66
C THR A 848 -36.36 -6.36 46.43
N SER A 849 -37.58 -6.92 46.34
CA SER A 849 -37.90 -8.25 46.85
C SER A 849 -37.21 -9.36 46.06
N SER A 850 -36.64 -10.34 46.75
CA SER A 850 -35.97 -11.52 46.17
C SER A 850 -36.23 -12.74 47.05
N THR A 851 -36.11 -13.96 46.52
CA THR A 851 -36.20 -15.21 47.31
C THR A 851 -34.98 -15.43 48.20
N SER A 852 -33.86 -14.76 47.91
CA SER A 852 -32.61 -14.81 48.67
C SER A 852 -32.05 -13.42 48.92
N THR A 853 -31.37 -13.24 50.06
CA THR A 853 -30.71 -11.98 50.40
C THR A 853 -29.42 -11.80 49.61
N ARG A 854 -29.36 -10.73 48.83
CA ARG A 854 -28.16 -10.25 48.13
C ARG A 854 -27.88 -8.82 48.57
N TRP A 855 -26.84 -8.67 49.38
CA TRP A 855 -26.46 -7.38 49.98
C TRP A 855 -26.06 -6.32 48.94
N GLN A 856 -25.73 -6.72 47.72
CA GLN A 856 -25.15 -5.88 46.67
C GLN A 856 -25.65 -6.31 45.28
N THR A 857 -26.76 -5.71 44.83
CA THR A 857 -27.38 -5.95 43.52
C THR A 857 -27.42 -4.64 42.73
N PHE A 858 -27.14 -4.72 41.43
CA PHE A 858 -27.24 -3.58 40.52
C PHE A 858 -28.59 -3.60 39.81
N LEU A 859 -29.32 -2.49 39.90
CA LEU A 859 -30.47 -2.26 39.03
C LEU A 859 -30.19 -1.03 38.14
N ASP A 860 -30.25 -1.25 36.83
CA ASP A 860 -30.02 -0.24 35.79
C ASP A 860 -31.35 0.38 35.34
N VAL A 861 -31.40 1.70 35.33
CA VAL A 861 -32.49 2.49 34.76
C VAL A 861 -31.95 3.19 33.51
N ARG A 862 -32.40 2.74 32.34
CA ARG A 862 -31.87 3.16 31.03
C ARG A 862 -32.72 4.28 30.43
N THR A 863 -32.43 5.53 30.77
CA THR A 863 -33.13 6.66 30.16
C THR A 863 -32.28 7.93 30.13
N ARG A 864 -32.38 8.71 29.04
CA ARG A 864 -31.72 10.01 28.88
C ARG A 864 -32.67 11.10 29.36
N TYR A 865 -32.37 11.72 30.49
CA TYR A 865 -33.13 12.87 30.98
C TYR A 865 -32.21 13.87 31.69
N HIS A 866 -32.67 15.12 31.75
CA HIS A 866 -32.00 16.22 32.43
C HIS A 866 -32.70 16.50 33.77
N GLY A 867 -31.92 16.84 34.81
CA GLY A 867 -32.45 17.27 36.09
C GLY A 867 -32.18 16.31 37.25
N THR A 868 -32.72 16.66 38.42
CA THR A 868 -32.49 15.94 39.68
C THR A 868 -32.94 14.48 39.59
N VAL A 869 -32.05 13.57 39.98
CA VAL A 869 -32.38 12.16 40.14
C VAL A 869 -32.95 11.96 41.54
N GLU A 870 -34.20 11.52 41.62
CA GLU A 870 -34.88 11.21 42.87
C GLU A 870 -35.18 9.70 42.93
N VAL A 871 -34.77 9.05 44.01
CA VAL A 871 -35.21 7.70 44.35
C VAL A 871 -36.20 7.80 45.49
N ARG A 872 -37.45 7.42 45.23
CA ARG A 872 -38.57 7.50 46.16
C ARG A 872 -39.05 6.11 46.55
N THR A 873 -39.17 5.81 47.84
CA THR A 873 -39.81 4.56 48.30
C THR A 873 -41.32 4.62 48.08
N LEU A 874 -41.93 3.50 47.69
CA LEU A 874 -43.36 3.43 47.35
C LEU A 874 -44.21 2.76 48.44
N ASP A 875 -43.60 1.98 49.33
CA ASP A 875 -44.28 1.24 50.38
C ASP A 875 -43.49 1.29 51.70
N ARG A 876 -44.12 0.79 52.78
CA ARG A 876 -43.53 0.79 54.13
C ARG A 876 -42.62 -0.42 54.40
N ARG A 877 -41.99 -0.95 53.35
CA ARG A 877 -41.11 -2.11 53.44
C ARG A 877 -39.65 -1.69 53.45
N PRO A 878 -38.74 -2.47 54.04
CA PRO A 878 -37.33 -2.11 54.10
C PRO A 878 -36.74 -1.90 52.71
N VAL A 879 -35.94 -0.86 52.57
CA VAL A 879 -35.13 -0.57 51.40
C VAL A 879 -33.73 -0.21 51.85
N ARG A 880 -32.72 -0.71 51.13
CA ARG A 880 -31.32 -0.34 51.33
C ARG A 880 -30.61 0.00 50.03
N ILE A 881 -29.98 1.18 49.99
CA ILE A 881 -29.22 1.69 48.84
C ILE A 881 -27.80 2.05 49.30
N SER A 882 -26.83 1.27 48.83
CA SER A 882 -25.42 1.41 49.15
C SER A 882 -24.67 2.37 48.22
N ALA A 883 -25.23 2.69 47.05
CA ALA A 883 -24.72 3.74 46.17
C ALA A 883 -25.70 4.15 45.08
N VAL A 884 -25.58 5.40 44.65
CA VAL A 884 -26.17 5.94 43.43
C VAL A 884 -25.04 6.24 42.44
N VAL A 885 -25.13 5.69 41.24
CA VAL A 885 -24.16 5.93 40.15
C VAL A 885 -24.89 6.59 38.98
N LEU A 886 -24.45 7.78 38.61
CA LEU A 886 -25.02 8.55 37.50
C LEU A 886 -24.11 8.37 36.27
N LEU A 887 -24.50 7.49 35.35
CA LEU A 887 -23.73 7.23 34.13
C LEU A 887 -24.14 8.19 33.01
N ARG A 888 -23.17 8.67 32.26
CA ARG A 888 -23.41 9.47 31.06
C ARG A 888 -23.70 8.61 29.83
N SER A 889 -24.39 9.20 28.87
CA SER A 889 -24.62 8.65 27.52
C SER A 889 -23.41 8.84 26.62
#